data_AF-A0A2E1NTU4-F1
#
_entry.id   AF-A0A2E1NTU4-F1
#
_cell.length_a   1.000
_cell.length_b   1.000
_cell.length_c   1.000
_cell.angle_alpha   90.00
_cell.angle_beta   90.00
_cell.angle_gamma   90.00
#
_symmetry.space_group_name_H-M   'P 1'
#
loop_
_entity.id
_entity.type
_entity.pdbx_description
1 polymer ?
#
loop_
_entity_poly.entity_id
_entity_poly.type
_entity_poly.pdbx_seq_one_letter_code
_entity_poly.pdbx_strand_id
1 'polypeptide(L)'
;MSIALRKIGISLTFGFVMINSVIAADWYVSPSGQNWYPGNQAQPFETISKAIQEAQSGDTIYVMDGTYRNSNYNFSKTLGVNPPNLNNQNAVTITKSGLTLKNAPGHSPVIDFDGAGGIKLNGGVNDTVIDGFEVIGPAASIDYSQAIANRDSAYNNGDPDNGTNHNYFAGRGIYGFGPHNNITVRNCVVHDTSGSGIRLNDADRSTIEFNQVYNTTWWTHSASSAIVFAETIAESGDNGTEVKMIMRGNVVHNNWNRIPFYSRSSVPNGNGPGGSYGTYAQDTIIDGQGLYVTRSDPSYAGTFLFENNITFNNGKNGIHFDHSHSARGIIRNNTIYHNGSTSLVQSEHAEPNKVAGINTRNVTSVSVTNNIVVTRNNQYSAIGIYATDDFQNDGYTLTKVVKNNLFVNGTLTGTTPLDPSNMLNIDPEFVNPTTDHETADFNLGANSPARNAGHSVYVAEKDINNLLRPSGIATSTFESHASGWDNFGDATLSLSSGTGMSGSKSLLVQNRSAAWHGAKFSLTELSLEEGQQYNFVVNAKLASAASGTVQLSMKVGEDGNPFSNLTDPIPADNSSWTELSGSFTYSQDDPVQIYVKGPTDLGGYHLDNAILSAPGSAPVNLSDLVELGVYEYRILSDADSDTIEDSLDNCPNNANADQDDSDQDGIGDVCDPDPDGDGIINIMFNLIPIDKNGDGVINNQDNVFGQDQLEISSDNNLYTVTITATDTANATAKLSRQAAADGTLYGLGVRAASQTGPTADRKINEGETVSFQVSDASGPVSVSNFSFVTSTPFPMAETDLATLSIGVVDYGVKGGPSGSVISGSGNVADGGTSWSTVSSPSFSLRPTLGSFRMLSVSFSINTNVALDSDSDGFLDYVDNCPFVANGANEDNQSDIDGDQIGDLCDIDRDGDGVNNDSDAFPDNSAETLDTDNDTYGDNADNCPFISNADQADIDQDSEGNSCDADADGDGILNTIELAINSNPLDASDGAQAAQNLLDGLAGDAVTVPMVGSLGLITLALSMFGLGVFSRRKK
;
A
#
# COMPACT_ATOMS: atom_id res chain seq x y z
N MET A 1 -42.78 89.22 -27.99
CA MET A 1 -42.80 89.59 -26.56
C MET A 1 -42.83 88.29 -25.77
N SER A 2 -41.84 88.10 -24.89
CA SER A 2 -41.53 86.93 -24.02
C SER A 2 -41.93 85.50 -24.43
N ILE A 3 -40.88 84.68 -24.56
CA ILE A 3 -40.82 83.30 -25.05
C ILE A 3 -41.59 82.31 -24.15
N ALA A 4 -42.33 81.40 -24.78
CA ALA A 4 -42.69 80.09 -24.21
C ALA A 4 -42.68 79.04 -25.33
N LEU A 5 -41.83 78.01 -25.22
CA LEU A 5 -41.71 76.96 -26.24
C LEU A 5 -42.04 75.59 -25.63
N ARG A 6 -43.11 74.98 -26.12
CA ARG A 6 -43.49 73.59 -25.80
C ARG A 6 -42.47 72.63 -26.45
N LYS A 7 -41.96 71.66 -25.68
CA LYS A 7 -41.59 70.34 -26.20
C LYS A 7 -42.02 69.26 -25.20
N ILE A 8 -42.45 68.13 -25.77
CA ILE A 8 -42.98 66.97 -25.06
C ILE A 8 -41.79 66.12 -24.60
N GLY A 9 -41.76 65.75 -23.32
CA GLY A 9 -40.76 64.83 -22.79
C GLY A 9 -41.23 63.38 -22.94
N ILE A 10 -40.56 62.62 -23.81
CA ILE A 10 -40.59 61.15 -23.77
C ILE A 10 -39.34 60.72 -23.02
N SER A 11 -39.51 60.01 -21.91
CA SER A 11 -38.40 59.57 -21.07
C SER A 11 -37.74 58.35 -21.72
N LEU A 12 -36.51 58.50 -22.24
CA LEU A 12 -35.66 57.36 -22.58
C LEU A 12 -35.05 56.80 -21.29
N THR A 13 -35.48 55.61 -20.88
CA THR A 13 -34.84 54.85 -19.81
C THR A 13 -33.55 54.25 -20.37
N PHE A 14 -32.39 54.76 -19.96
CA PHE A 14 -31.11 54.07 -20.16
C PHE A 14 -31.09 52.82 -19.28
N GLY A 15 -31.22 51.65 -19.88
CA GLY A 15 -31.00 50.38 -19.19
C GLY A 15 -29.50 50.18 -18.94
N PHE A 16 -29.06 50.33 -17.69
CA PHE A 16 -27.78 49.79 -17.27
C PHE A 16 -27.88 48.26 -17.33
N VAL A 17 -27.20 47.65 -18.30
CA VAL A 17 -26.93 46.21 -18.27
C VAL A 17 -25.83 46.02 -17.22
N MET A 18 -26.25 45.67 -16.00
CA MET A 18 -25.33 45.15 -14.99
C MET A 18 -24.84 43.80 -15.50
N ILE A 19 -23.61 43.76 -16.00
CA ILE A 19 -22.90 42.51 -16.24
C ILE A 19 -22.51 41.99 -14.86
N ASN A 20 -23.40 41.22 -14.24
CA ASN A 20 -23.04 40.41 -13.08
C ASN A 20 -22.14 39.29 -13.60
N SER A 21 -20.83 39.46 -13.45
CA SER A 21 -19.89 38.35 -13.52
C SER A 21 -20.25 37.37 -12.40
N VAL A 22 -20.85 36.24 -12.75
CA VAL A 22 -21.04 35.13 -11.82
C VAL A 22 -19.67 34.49 -11.64
N ILE A 23 -18.99 34.87 -10.57
CA ILE A 23 -17.80 34.17 -10.08
C ILE A 23 -18.33 33.03 -9.22
N ALA A 24 -17.83 31.81 -9.44
CA ALA A 24 -18.11 30.66 -8.58
C ALA A 24 -17.78 30.99 -7.13
N ALA A 25 -18.67 30.62 -6.20
CA ALA A 25 -18.46 30.84 -4.78
C ALA A 25 -17.88 29.60 -4.10
N ASP A 26 -17.03 29.84 -3.11
CA ASP A 26 -16.45 28.82 -2.25
C ASP A 26 -17.18 28.80 -0.90
N TRP A 27 -17.75 27.65 -0.56
CA TRP A 27 -18.48 27.41 0.67
C TRP A 27 -17.70 26.45 1.56
N TYR A 28 -17.59 26.74 2.85
CA TYR A 28 -16.82 25.94 3.79
C TYR A 28 -17.70 25.28 4.83
N VAL A 29 -17.36 24.04 5.20
CA VAL A 29 -18.09 23.21 6.19
C VAL A 29 -17.10 22.66 7.22
N SER A 30 -17.46 22.70 8.50
CA SER A 30 -16.74 22.08 9.62
C SER A 30 -17.74 21.64 10.69
N PRO A 31 -17.50 20.54 11.45
CA PRO A 31 -18.38 20.16 12.57
C PRO A 31 -18.42 21.23 13.68
N SER A 32 -17.39 22.08 13.77
CA SER A 32 -17.33 23.24 14.67
C SER A 32 -18.09 24.49 14.17
N GLY A 33 -18.58 24.44 12.92
CA GLY A 33 -19.27 25.54 12.26
C GLY A 33 -20.67 25.81 12.80
N GLN A 34 -21.41 26.69 12.13
CA GLN A 34 -22.80 26.99 12.48
C GLN A 34 -23.65 27.19 11.23
N ASN A 35 -24.81 26.54 11.13
CA ASN A 35 -25.70 26.67 9.96
C ASN A 35 -26.32 28.08 9.74
N TRP A 36 -26.06 29.04 10.63
CA TRP A 36 -26.45 30.45 10.53
C TRP A 36 -25.27 31.41 10.25
N TYR A 37 -24.05 30.88 10.10
CA TYR A 37 -22.88 31.63 9.63
C TYR A 37 -22.94 31.90 8.12
N PRO A 38 -22.11 32.83 7.59
CA PRO A 38 -22.05 33.11 6.15
C PRO A 38 -21.44 31.99 5.29
N GLY A 39 -20.85 30.94 5.87
CA GLY A 39 -20.32 29.79 5.12
C GLY A 39 -18.97 30.02 4.44
N ASN A 40 -18.18 31.00 4.89
CA ASN A 40 -16.81 31.23 4.42
C ASN A 40 -15.79 30.51 5.33
N GLN A 41 -14.52 30.45 4.93
CA GLN A 41 -13.47 29.69 5.64
C GLN A 41 -13.34 30.06 7.13
N ALA A 42 -13.52 31.33 7.50
CA ALA A 42 -13.43 31.78 8.89
C ALA A 42 -14.72 31.57 9.71
N GLN A 43 -15.85 31.34 9.02
CA GLN A 43 -17.16 31.10 9.61
C GLN A 43 -17.91 30.05 8.79
N PRO A 44 -17.49 28.77 8.85
CA PRO A 44 -18.04 27.70 8.04
C PRO A 44 -19.45 27.30 8.48
N PHE A 45 -20.20 26.68 7.58
CA PHE A 45 -21.41 25.97 7.94
C PHE A 45 -21.10 24.75 8.80
N GLU A 46 -22.05 24.34 9.62
CA GLU A 46 -21.97 23.13 10.45
C GLU A 46 -22.21 21.85 9.61
N THR A 47 -23.01 21.94 8.54
CA THR A 47 -23.45 20.76 7.77
C THR A 47 -23.27 20.93 6.27
N ILE A 48 -22.87 19.85 5.60
CA ILE A 48 -22.75 19.78 4.13
C ILE A 48 -24.12 20.06 3.47
N SER A 49 -25.21 19.56 4.08
CA SER A 49 -26.57 19.84 3.62
C SER A 49 -26.91 21.33 3.60
N LYS A 50 -26.37 22.14 4.52
CA LYS A 50 -26.55 23.59 4.51
C LYS A 50 -25.75 24.26 3.39
N ALA A 51 -24.51 23.85 3.14
CA ALA A 51 -23.72 24.33 2.02
C ALA A 51 -24.42 24.05 0.68
N ILE A 52 -24.92 22.82 0.48
CA ILE A 52 -25.70 22.44 -0.71
C ILE A 52 -26.97 23.29 -0.85
N GLN A 53 -27.60 23.71 0.26
CA GLN A 53 -28.78 24.58 0.23
C GLN A 53 -28.47 25.99 -0.32
N GLU A 54 -27.29 26.55 -0.03
CA GLU A 54 -26.91 27.90 -0.47
C GLU A 54 -26.21 27.90 -1.85
N ALA A 55 -25.36 26.91 -2.11
CA ALA A 55 -24.53 26.82 -3.33
C ALA A 55 -25.34 26.83 -4.64
N GLN A 56 -24.78 27.46 -5.68
CA GLN A 56 -25.32 27.54 -7.03
C GLN A 56 -24.47 26.71 -8.01
N SER A 57 -24.99 26.48 -9.23
CA SER A 57 -24.22 25.81 -10.28
C SER A 57 -22.95 26.62 -10.61
N GLY A 58 -21.80 25.95 -10.53
CA GLY A 58 -20.46 26.50 -10.63
C GLY A 58 -19.71 26.54 -9.30
N ASP A 59 -20.40 26.49 -8.15
CA ASP A 59 -19.80 26.67 -6.82
C ASP A 59 -19.03 25.43 -6.31
N THR A 60 -18.07 25.67 -5.43
CA THR A 60 -17.31 24.64 -4.71
C THR A 60 -17.72 24.61 -3.24
N ILE A 61 -17.88 23.40 -2.69
CA ILE A 61 -18.10 23.15 -1.26
C ILE A 61 -16.86 22.41 -0.74
N TYR A 62 -16.07 23.13 0.05
CA TYR A 62 -14.91 22.63 0.77
C TYR A 62 -15.33 22.10 2.15
N VAL A 63 -15.00 20.85 2.42
CA VAL A 63 -15.31 20.19 3.69
C VAL A 63 -14.01 20.02 4.49
N MET A 64 -13.97 20.60 5.70
CA MET A 64 -12.86 20.50 6.65
C MET A 64 -13.01 19.24 7.53
N ASP A 65 -11.94 18.89 8.24
CA ASP A 65 -11.83 17.67 9.06
C ASP A 65 -13.01 17.38 9.99
N GLY A 66 -13.14 16.08 10.27
CA GLY A 66 -14.07 15.50 11.21
C GLY A 66 -15.14 14.64 10.53
N THR A 67 -15.96 14.02 11.37
CA THR A 67 -16.91 12.97 10.95
C THR A 67 -18.31 13.54 10.69
N TYR A 68 -18.83 13.37 9.48
CA TYR A 68 -20.15 13.84 9.05
C TYR A 68 -21.14 12.68 8.97
N ARG A 69 -22.03 12.63 9.96
CA ARG A 69 -23.00 11.54 10.16
C ARG A 69 -24.42 11.89 9.74
N ASN A 70 -25.19 10.89 9.34
CA ASN A 70 -26.63 11.05 9.09
C ASN A 70 -27.42 11.40 10.37
N SER A 71 -28.60 12.01 10.19
CA SER A 71 -29.49 12.27 11.33
C SER A 71 -29.92 10.96 12.03
N ASN A 72 -29.93 10.97 13.36
CA ASN A 72 -30.19 9.82 14.24
C ASN A 72 -29.17 8.67 14.13
N TYR A 73 -27.97 8.93 13.64
CA TYR A 73 -26.83 8.02 13.78
C TYR A 73 -26.67 7.62 15.24
N ASN A 74 -26.80 6.34 15.58
CA ASN A 74 -26.69 5.90 16.97
C ASN A 74 -26.26 4.42 17.07
N PHE A 75 -24.96 4.26 17.22
CA PHE A 75 -24.25 2.99 17.19
C PHE A 75 -24.33 2.24 18.53
N SER A 76 -25.44 1.52 18.75
CA SER A 76 -25.48 0.45 19.75
C SER A 76 -25.12 -0.87 19.08
N LYS A 77 -23.84 -1.30 19.19
CA LYS A 77 -23.31 -2.60 18.72
C LYS A 77 -24.13 -3.82 19.19
N THR A 78 -24.99 -3.67 20.18
CA THR A 78 -25.86 -4.73 20.71
C THR A 78 -27.32 -4.56 20.24
N LEU A 79 -27.80 -5.46 19.37
CA LEU A 79 -29.23 -5.60 18.99
C LEU A 79 -30.08 -6.22 20.12
N GLY A 80 -29.85 -5.82 21.38
CA GLY A 80 -30.36 -6.50 22.57
C GLY A 80 -31.59 -5.87 23.23
N VAL A 81 -31.72 -4.54 23.25
CA VAL A 81 -32.76 -3.86 24.05
C VAL A 81 -33.30 -2.61 23.34
N ASN A 82 -34.48 -2.76 22.71
CA ASN A 82 -35.06 -1.89 21.67
C ASN A 82 -34.28 -1.94 20.34
N PRO A 83 -34.92 -2.28 19.21
CA PRO A 83 -34.23 -2.23 17.92
C PRO A 83 -33.88 -0.76 17.57
N PRO A 84 -32.63 -0.46 17.17
CA PRO A 84 -32.28 0.85 16.63
C PRO A 84 -33.06 1.12 15.33
N ASN A 85 -33.13 2.39 14.93
CA ASN A 85 -33.80 2.75 13.68
C ASN A 85 -32.97 2.33 12.47
N LEU A 86 -33.21 1.12 11.95
CA LEU A 86 -32.53 0.57 10.76
C LEU A 86 -32.85 1.32 9.44
N ASN A 87 -33.52 2.48 9.52
CA ASN A 87 -34.00 3.32 8.41
C ASN A 87 -33.46 4.74 8.43
N ASN A 88 -32.27 4.91 8.99
CA ASN A 88 -31.57 6.17 8.90
C ASN A 88 -31.37 6.58 7.42
N GLN A 89 -31.35 7.89 7.20
CA GLN A 89 -31.24 8.49 5.88
C GLN A 89 -29.77 8.55 5.44
N ASN A 90 -29.47 9.16 4.30
CA ASN A 90 -28.09 9.36 3.88
C ASN A 90 -27.39 10.41 4.76
N ALA A 91 -26.07 10.33 4.90
CA ALA A 91 -25.29 11.38 5.55
C ALA A 91 -25.30 12.68 4.74
N VAL A 92 -25.16 12.56 3.41
CA VAL A 92 -25.21 13.67 2.45
C VAL A 92 -26.23 13.36 1.36
N THR A 93 -27.00 14.36 0.93
CA THR A 93 -27.85 14.26 -0.28
C THR A 93 -27.68 15.50 -1.14
N ILE A 94 -27.06 15.31 -2.30
CA ILE A 94 -26.90 16.34 -3.32
C ILE A 94 -28.23 16.50 -4.07
N THR A 95 -28.73 17.74 -4.08
CA THR A 95 -30.07 18.09 -4.59
C THR A 95 -30.03 19.09 -5.76
N LYS A 96 -28.84 19.52 -6.17
CA LYS A 96 -28.60 20.51 -7.23
C LYS A 96 -27.46 20.03 -8.14
N SER A 97 -27.57 20.35 -9.42
CA SER A 97 -26.55 20.13 -10.43
C SER A 97 -25.46 21.21 -10.42
N GLY A 98 -24.31 20.92 -11.00
CA GLY A 98 -23.23 21.90 -11.18
C GLY A 98 -22.38 22.16 -9.95
N LEU A 99 -22.33 21.25 -8.97
CA LEU A 99 -21.60 21.45 -7.71
C LEU A 99 -20.29 20.66 -7.69
N THR A 100 -19.21 21.26 -7.18
CA THR A 100 -18.03 20.52 -6.74
C THR A 100 -18.09 20.36 -5.23
N LEU A 101 -18.17 19.13 -4.73
CA LEU A 101 -18.02 18.79 -3.32
C LEU A 101 -16.65 18.14 -3.14
N LYS A 102 -15.79 18.73 -2.31
CA LYS A 102 -14.42 18.23 -2.10
C LYS A 102 -13.84 18.53 -0.73
N ASN A 103 -12.75 17.85 -0.39
CA ASN A 103 -11.96 18.18 0.79
C ASN A 103 -11.42 19.61 0.71
N ALA A 104 -11.40 20.31 1.84
CA ALA A 104 -10.61 21.52 2.01
C ALA A 104 -9.10 21.18 1.88
N PRO A 105 -8.24 22.10 1.40
CA PRO A 105 -6.81 21.82 1.24
C PRO A 105 -6.15 21.44 2.58
N GLY A 106 -5.49 20.27 2.62
CA GLY A 106 -4.87 19.74 3.84
C GLY A 106 -5.84 19.09 4.84
N HIS A 107 -7.07 18.77 4.43
CA HIS A 107 -8.10 18.15 5.27
C HIS A 107 -8.55 16.79 4.73
N SER A 108 -8.94 15.89 5.65
CA SER A 108 -9.42 14.52 5.40
C SER A 108 -10.77 14.27 6.12
N PRO A 109 -11.88 14.83 5.61
CA PRO A 109 -13.22 14.65 6.17
C PRO A 109 -13.80 13.24 5.91
N VAL A 110 -14.42 12.67 6.95
CA VAL A 110 -15.02 11.32 6.91
C VAL A 110 -16.54 11.40 6.82
N ILE A 111 -17.15 10.67 5.87
CA ILE A 111 -18.61 10.51 5.74
C ILE A 111 -19.02 9.13 6.29
N ASP A 112 -19.52 9.11 7.51
CA ASP A 112 -19.83 7.88 8.27
C ASP A 112 -21.35 7.69 8.37
N PHE A 113 -21.89 6.54 7.94
CA PHE A 113 -23.33 6.32 7.86
C PHE A 113 -23.82 4.97 8.39
N ASP A 114 -24.97 4.99 9.09
CA ASP A 114 -25.69 3.81 9.61
C ASP A 114 -27.08 3.65 8.95
N GLY A 115 -27.21 4.11 7.71
CA GLY A 115 -28.48 4.25 7.00
C GLY A 115 -28.43 3.98 5.49
N ALA A 116 -29.23 4.74 4.74
CA ALA A 116 -29.42 4.54 3.29
C ALA A 116 -28.14 4.72 2.44
N GLY A 117 -27.18 5.51 2.93
CA GLY A 117 -25.87 5.64 2.30
C GLY A 117 -25.05 6.84 2.78
N GLY A 118 -23.82 6.95 2.30
CA GLY A 118 -22.94 8.08 2.58
C GLY A 118 -23.40 9.31 1.80
N ILE A 119 -23.10 9.35 0.50
CA ILE A 119 -23.40 10.46 -0.40
C ILE A 119 -24.41 10.01 -1.47
N LYS A 120 -25.61 10.58 -1.42
CA LYS A 120 -26.65 10.35 -2.43
C LYS A 120 -26.74 11.50 -3.44
N LEU A 121 -26.75 11.17 -4.73
CA LEU A 121 -27.22 12.03 -5.81
C LEU A 121 -28.74 11.80 -6.00
N ASN A 122 -29.55 12.86 -5.92
CA ASN A 122 -30.96 12.76 -6.33
C ASN A 122 -31.08 12.77 -7.86
N GLY A 123 -31.96 11.92 -8.42
CA GLY A 123 -32.16 11.83 -9.86
C GLY A 123 -32.43 13.19 -10.53
N GLY A 124 -31.75 13.45 -11.65
CA GLY A 124 -31.70 14.74 -12.33
C GLY A 124 -30.55 15.66 -11.89
N VAL A 125 -29.75 15.28 -10.89
CA VAL A 125 -28.47 15.95 -10.59
C VAL A 125 -27.46 15.61 -11.69
N ASN A 126 -26.85 16.65 -12.25
CA ASN A 126 -25.85 16.58 -13.33
C ASN A 126 -24.62 17.43 -12.98
N ASP A 127 -23.57 17.38 -13.80
CA ASP A 127 -22.42 18.30 -13.75
C ASP A 127 -21.80 18.40 -12.34
N THR A 128 -21.66 17.27 -11.66
CA THR A 128 -21.34 17.23 -10.22
C THR A 128 -20.05 16.44 -9.98
N VAL A 129 -19.16 17.01 -9.18
CA VAL A 129 -17.88 16.40 -8.79
C VAL A 129 -17.90 16.07 -7.31
N ILE A 130 -17.47 14.86 -6.95
CA ILE A 130 -17.20 14.40 -5.59
C ILE A 130 -15.74 13.97 -5.55
N ASP A 131 -14.93 14.60 -4.69
CA ASP A 131 -13.45 14.57 -4.79
C ASP A 131 -12.77 14.56 -3.42
N GLY A 132 -12.24 13.40 -3.00
CA GLY A 132 -11.35 13.26 -1.82
C GLY A 132 -11.91 12.58 -0.57
N PHE A 133 -13.20 12.19 -0.53
CA PHE A 133 -13.84 11.76 0.72
C PHE A 133 -13.54 10.32 1.12
N GLU A 134 -13.30 10.11 2.41
CA GLU A 134 -13.52 8.80 3.03
C GLU A 134 -15.03 8.62 3.29
N VAL A 135 -15.57 7.44 2.97
CA VAL A 135 -16.99 7.11 3.10
C VAL A 135 -17.16 5.71 3.69
N ILE A 136 -17.52 5.65 4.97
CA ILE A 136 -17.59 4.42 5.78
C ILE A 136 -19.05 4.00 5.98
N GLY A 137 -19.35 2.72 5.74
CA GLY A 137 -20.65 2.11 6.03
C GLY A 137 -20.67 1.18 7.26
N PRO A 138 -21.81 0.53 7.52
CA PRO A 138 -22.01 -0.27 8.74
C PRO A 138 -21.56 -1.74 8.64
N ALA A 139 -20.94 -2.19 7.53
CA ALA A 139 -20.74 -3.61 7.25
C ALA A 139 -19.77 -4.32 8.21
N ALA A 140 -18.73 -3.65 8.69
CA ALA A 140 -17.84 -4.18 9.72
C ALA A 140 -18.57 -4.53 11.04
N SER A 141 -19.72 -3.90 11.28
CA SER A 141 -20.54 -4.07 12.50
C SER A 141 -21.74 -5.00 12.32
N ILE A 142 -21.83 -5.71 11.18
CA ILE A 142 -22.87 -6.69 10.91
C ILE A 142 -22.25 -8.09 10.91
N ASP A 143 -22.90 -9.02 11.62
CA ASP A 143 -22.54 -10.43 11.55
C ASP A 143 -23.48 -11.24 10.63
N TYR A 144 -23.05 -12.46 10.26
CA TYR A 144 -23.80 -13.36 9.39
C TYR A 144 -25.22 -13.68 9.92
N SER A 145 -25.39 -13.83 11.24
CA SER A 145 -26.69 -14.16 11.84
C SER A 145 -27.67 -12.99 11.73
N GLN A 146 -27.19 -11.76 11.88
CA GLN A 146 -27.98 -10.54 11.67
C GLN A 146 -28.38 -10.38 10.20
N ALA A 147 -27.44 -10.61 9.28
CA ALA A 147 -27.64 -10.54 7.84
C ALA A 147 -28.70 -11.56 7.36
N ILE A 148 -28.62 -12.81 7.83
CA ILE A 148 -29.62 -13.84 7.54
C ILE A 148 -30.97 -13.53 8.22
N ALA A 149 -30.99 -13.06 9.46
CA ALA A 149 -32.23 -12.64 10.11
C ALA A 149 -32.93 -11.48 9.36
N ASN A 150 -32.15 -10.56 8.77
CA ASN A 150 -32.67 -9.51 7.88
C ASN A 150 -33.25 -10.10 6.58
N ARG A 151 -32.53 -10.98 5.89
CA ARG A 151 -32.99 -11.70 4.69
C ARG A 151 -34.29 -12.46 4.93
N ASP A 152 -34.39 -13.17 6.05
CA ASP A 152 -35.55 -13.97 6.42
C ASP A 152 -36.73 -13.06 6.85
N SER A 153 -36.45 -11.94 7.50
CA SER A 153 -37.44 -10.88 7.77
C SER A 153 -38.00 -10.29 6.48
N ALA A 154 -37.14 -10.01 5.48
CA ALA A 154 -37.55 -9.50 4.18
C ALA A 154 -38.49 -10.48 3.45
N TYR A 155 -38.19 -11.79 3.48
CA TYR A 155 -39.07 -12.82 2.95
C TYR A 155 -40.42 -12.89 3.68
N ASN A 156 -40.42 -12.98 5.01
CA ASN A 156 -41.62 -13.19 5.82
C ASN A 156 -42.56 -11.97 5.81
N ASN A 157 -42.01 -10.75 5.91
CA ASN A 157 -42.76 -9.50 5.87
C ASN A 157 -43.09 -9.05 4.44
N GLY A 158 -42.36 -9.59 3.46
CA GLY A 158 -42.52 -9.25 2.07
C GLY A 158 -41.94 -7.88 1.70
N ASP A 159 -40.84 -7.50 2.34
CA ASP A 159 -40.08 -6.28 2.01
C ASP A 159 -39.57 -6.40 0.56
N PRO A 160 -39.69 -5.36 -0.28
CA PRO A 160 -39.02 -5.36 -1.59
C PRO A 160 -37.50 -5.33 -1.42
N ASP A 161 -36.79 -5.70 -2.48
CA ASP A 161 -35.33 -5.58 -2.58
C ASP A 161 -34.86 -4.16 -2.24
N ASN A 162 -33.85 -4.03 -1.37
CA ASN A 162 -33.43 -2.74 -0.81
C ASN A 162 -34.56 -2.06 0.00
N GLY A 163 -35.30 -2.86 0.76
CA GLY A 163 -36.51 -2.46 1.46
C GLY A 163 -36.29 -1.21 2.32
N THR A 164 -37.20 -0.24 2.15
CA THR A 164 -37.20 1.06 2.85
C THR A 164 -37.37 0.96 4.38
N ASN A 165 -37.40 -0.27 4.90
CA ASN A 165 -37.59 -0.61 6.30
C ASN A 165 -36.33 -1.23 6.96
N HIS A 166 -35.25 -1.48 6.20
CA HIS A 166 -33.97 -1.97 6.73
C HIS A 166 -32.74 -1.43 5.94
N ASN A 167 -32.69 -0.13 5.67
CA ASN A 167 -31.58 0.53 4.96
C ASN A 167 -30.17 0.13 5.46
N TYR A 168 -30.00 -0.11 6.77
CA TYR A 168 -28.73 -0.55 7.38
C TYR A 168 -28.07 -1.75 6.67
N PHE A 169 -28.87 -2.72 6.18
CA PHE A 169 -28.37 -3.91 5.45
C PHE A 169 -28.29 -3.72 3.92
N ALA A 170 -28.52 -2.51 3.43
CA ALA A 170 -28.53 -2.18 2.00
C ALA A 170 -27.89 -0.82 1.68
N GLY A 171 -27.24 -0.18 2.65
CA GLY A 171 -26.65 1.14 2.54
C GLY A 171 -25.45 1.18 1.59
N ARG A 172 -25.33 2.27 0.82
CA ARG A 172 -24.32 2.43 -0.26
C ARG A 172 -23.39 3.60 0.04
N GLY A 173 -22.14 3.54 -0.39
CA GLY A 173 -21.19 4.65 -0.18
C GLY A 173 -21.59 5.92 -0.93
N ILE A 174 -21.30 5.97 -2.22
CA ILE A 174 -21.61 7.09 -3.12
C ILE A 174 -22.55 6.59 -4.21
N TYR A 175 -23.78 7.10 -4.30
CA TYR A 175 -24.76 6.54 -5.24
C TYR A 175 -25.80 7.50 -5.82
N GLY A 176 -26.30 7.16 -7.02
CA GLY A 176 -27.36 7.88 -7.74
C GLY A 176 -28.36 6.93 -8.39
N PHE A 177 -29.64 7.34 -8.41
CA PHE A 177 -30.74 6.62 -9.07
C PHE A 177 -31.62 7.62 -9.86
N GLY A 178 -32.02 7.24 -11.07
CA GLY A 178 -32.64 8.15 -12.03
C GLY A 178 -31.59 8.86 -12.91
N PRO A 179 -32.01 9.56 -13.98
CA PRO A 179 -31.11 10.13 -14.97
C PRO A 179 -30.06 11.05 -14.34
N HIS A 180 -28.80 10.83 -14.70
CA HIS A 180 -27.65 11.65 -14.32
C HIS A 180 -26.78 11.92 -15.55
N ASN A 181 -26.17 13.09 -15.67
CA ASN A 181 -25.21 13.37 -16.73
C ASN A 181 -23.96 14.08 -16.15
N ASN A 182 -22.77 13.75 -16.65
CA ASN A 182 -21.52 14.42 -16.27
C ASN A 182 -21.26 14.39 -14.75
N ILE A 183 -21.26 13.19 -14.16
CA ILE A 183 -20.91 12.96 -12.75
C ILE A 183 -19.47 12.47 -12.67
N THR A 184 -18.66 13.09 -11.80
CA THR A 184 -17.31 12.63 -11.47
C THR A 184 -17.23 12.24 -10.01
N VAL A 185 -16.76 11.02 -9.72
CA VAL A 185 -16.40 10.55 -8.38
C VAL A 185 -14.93 10.16 -8.40
N ARG A 186 -14.09 10.83 -7.63
CA ARG A 186 -12.65 10.56 -7.64
C ARG A 186 -11.95 10.75 -6.30
N ASN A 187 -10.77 10.15 -6.17
CA ASN A 187 -9.90 10.27 -4.98
C ASN A 187 -10.62 9.90 -3.68
N CYS A 188 -11.72 9.15 -3.73
CA CYS A 188 -12.49 8.76 -2.55
C CYS A 188 -12.03 7.38 -2.05
N VAL A 189 -12.04 7.20 -0.74
CA VAL A 189 -11.89 5.91 -0.07
C VAL A 189 -13.29 5.48 0.37
N VAL A 190 -13.82 4.36 -0.14
CA VAL A 190 -15.22 3.97 0.09
C VAL A 190 -15.29 2.53 0.57
N HIS A 191 -15.59 2.32 1.85
CA HIS A 191 -15.47 1.00 2.45
C HIS A 191 -16.54 0.65 3.48
N ASP A 192 -16.56 -0.64 3.82
CA ASP A 192 -17.47 -1.25 4.79
C ASP A 192 -18.96 -0.95 4.50
N THR A 193 -19.33 -0.79 3.23
CA THR A 193 -20.72 -0.53 2.84
C THR A 193 -21.48 -1.84 2.62
N SER A 194 -22.65 -2.03 3.22
CA SER A 194 -23.39 -3.28 3.05
C SER A 194 -23.88 -3.51 1.60
N GLY A 195 -24.18 -2.43 0.88
CA GLY A 195 -24.40 -2.42 -0.57
C GLY A 195 -23.14 -2.04 -1.35
N SER A 196 -23.33 -1.60 -2.59
CA SER A 196 -22.25 -1.06 -3.44
C SER A 196 -21.53 0.11 -2.79
N GLY A 197 -20.19 0.14 -2.91
CA GLY A 197 -19.38 1.32 -2.60
C GLY A 197 -19.76 2.50 -3.48
N ILE A 198 -19.57 2.39 -4.80
CA ILE A 198 -19.91 3.45 -5.76
C ILE A 198 -20.92 2.93 -6.78
N ARG A 199 -22.06 3.61 -6.97
CA ARG A 199 -23.09 3.17 -7.92
C ARG A 199 -23.87 4.29 -8.60
N LEU A 200 -23.81 4.35 -9.91
CA LEU A 200 -24.57 5.29 -10.73
C LEU A 200 -25.53 4.51 -11.66
N ASN A 201 -26.83 4.68 -11.44
CA ASN A 201 -27.89 4.19 -12.33
C ASN A 201 -28.30 5.29 -13.33
N ASP A 202 -28.76 4.90 -14.53
CA ASP A 202 -29.28 5.79 -15.57
C ASP A 202 -28.35 6.97 -15.95
N ALA A 203 -27.04 6.80 -15.74
CA ALA A 203 -26.05 7.86 -15.90
C ALA A 203 -25.50 7.94 -17.33
N ASP A 204 -25.06 9.13 -17.75
CA ASP A 204 -24.29 9.38 -18.97
C ASP A 204 -23.07 10.28 -18.66
N ARG A 205 -22.09 10.32 -19.58
CA ARG A 205 -20.85 11.13 -19.49
C ARG A 205 -20.11 11.06 -18.14
N SER A 206 -20.21 9.96 -17.41
CA SER A 206 -19.80 9.88 -16.00
C SER A 206 -18.47 9.14 -15.80
N THR A 207 -17.69 9.62 -14.84
CA THR A 207 -16.32 9.19 -14.54
C THR A 207 -16.20 8.75 -13.08
N ILE A 208 -15.62 7.59 -12.85
CA ILE A 208 -15.25 7.07 -11.52
C ILE A 208 -13.75 6.75 -11.58
N GLU A 209 -12.91 7.60 -11.01
CA GLU A 209 -11.45 7.47 -11.15
C GLU A 209 -10.63 7.66 -9.87
N PHE A 210 -9.52 6.93 -9.73
CA PHE A 210 -8.59 7.03 -8.60
C PHE A 210 -9.25 6.84 -7.22
N ASN A 211 -10.28 6.00 -7.13
CA ASN A 211 -10.93 5.66 -5.85
C ASN A 211 -10.39 4.34 -5.29
N GLN A 212 -10.31 4.25 -3.97
CA GLN A 212 -10.14 2.97 -3.26
C GLN A 212 -11.53 2.47 -2.82
N VAL A 213 -11.88 1.23 -3.14
CA VAL A 213 -13.21 0.67 -2.80
C VAL A 213 -13.09 -0.75 -2.29
N TYR A 214 -13.33 -0.95 -1.00
CA TYR A 214 -13.11 -2.25 -0.34
C TYR A 214 -14.10 -2.59 0.77
N ASN A 215 -14.12 -3.86 1.18
CA ASN A 215 -15.06 -4.39 2.17
C ASN A 215 -16.56 -4.11 1.87
N THR A 216 -16.90 -3.75 0.63
CA THR A 216 -18.27 -3.41 0.24
C THR A 216 -19.07 -4.65 -0.18
N THR A 217 -20.39 -4.48 -0.30
CA THR A 217 -21.38 -5.50 -0.68
C THR A 217 -21.62 -6.61 0.34
N TRP A 218 -20.99 -6.53 1.51
CA TRP A 218 -21.15 -7.52 2.56
C TRP A 218 -22.56 -7.48 3.16
N TRP A 219 -23.07 -8.65 3.59
CA TRP A 219 -24.30 -8.77 4.38
C TRP A 219 -25.62 -8.33 3.74
N THR A 220 -25.62 -7.71 2.56
CA THR A 220 -26.86 -7.42 1.84
C THR A 220 -27.42 -8.67 1.16
N HIS A 221 -28.73 -8.86 1.26
CA HIS A 221 -29.44 -9.91 0.51
C HIS A 221 -29.72 -9.49 -0.95
N SER A 222 -29.37 -8.26 -1.35
CA SER A 222 -29.51 -7.79 -2.73
C SER A 222 -28.27 -8.12 -3.58
N ALA A 223 -28.45 -8.34 -4.88
CA ALA A 223 -27.33 -8.53 -5.81
C ALA A 223 -26.53 -7.21 -5.92
N SER A 224 -25.26 -7.24 -5.51
CA SER A 224 -24.44 -6.03 -5.41
C SER A 224 -23.01 -6.23 -5.92
N SER A 225 -22.30 -5.13 -6.14
CA SER A 225 -20.92 -5.08 -6.68
C SER A 225 -20.28 -3.76 -6.29
N ALA A 226 -18.94 -3.70 -6.26
CA ALA A 226 -18.21 -2.60 -5.61
C ALA A 226 -18.40 -1.26 -6.32
N ILE A 227 -18.04 -1.20 -7.61
CA ILE A 227 -18.22 -0.03 -8.48
C ILE A 227 -19.17 -0.40 -9.62
N VAL A 228 -20.27 0.34 -9.78
CA VAL A 228 -21.37 -0.04 -10.68
C VAL A 228 -21.85 1.11 -11.56
N PHE A 229 -21.82 0.92 -12.87
CA PHE A 229 -22.76 1.58 -13.79
C PHE A 229 -23.91 0.62 -14.13
N ALA A 230 -25.15 1.03 -13.94
CA ALA A 230 -26.31 0.20 -14.26
C ALA A 230 -27.35 0.99 -15.05
N GLU A 231 -28.05 0.33 -15.96
CA GLU A 231 -29.22 0.93 -16.64
C GLU A 231 -28.89 2.24 -17.41
N THR A 232 -27.62 2.45 -17.75
CA THR A 232 -27.06 3.58 -18.53
C THR A 232 -27.97 3.98 -19.70
N ILE A 233 -28.34 5.27 -19.77
CA ILE A 233 -29.16 5.85 -20.83
C ILE A 233 -28.44 7.04 -21.47
N ALA A 234 -28.74 7.32 -22.74
CA ALA A 234 -28.12 8.44 -23.44
C ALA A 234 -28.95 9.73 -23.28
N GLU A 235 -28.30 10.88 -23.15
CA GLU A 235 -29.01 12.16 -23.30
C GLU A 235 -29.60 12.30 -24.72
N SER A 236 -30.71 13.05 -24.84
CA SER A 236 -31.45 13.18 -26.09
C SER A 236 -30.62 13.87 -27.18
N GLY A 237 -30.25 13.10 -28.20
CA GLY A 237 -29.38 13.57 -29.30
C GLY A 237 -27.90 13.31 -29.09
N ASP A 238 -27.51 12.72 -27.94
CA ASP A 238 -26.12 12.51 -27.53
C ASP A 238 -25.73 11.02 -27.45
N ASN A 239 -26.36 10.19 -28.28
CA ASN A 239 -26.11 8.75 -28.34
C ASN A 239 -24.96 8.41 -29.31
N GLY A 240 -23.82 9.08 -29.12
CA GLY A 240 -22.59 8.83 -29.86
C GLY A 240 -21.81 7.61 -29.35
N THR A 241 -20.75 7.23 -30.07
CA THR A 241 -19.91 6.06 -29.77
C THR A 241 -18.57 6.43 -29.11
N GLU A 242 -18.36 7.68 -28.74
CA GLU A 242 -17.15 8.14 -28.04
C GLU A 242 -17.00 7.50 -26.65
N VAL A 243 -15.80 7.60 -26.09
CA VAL A 243 -15.60 7.30 -24.66
C VAL A 243 -16.33 8.36 -23.85
N LYS A 244 -17.32 7.91 -23.09
CA LYS A 244 -18.09 8.79 -22.20
C LYS A 244 -18.45 8.17 -20.84
N MET A 245 -18.23 6.87 -20.64
CA MET A 245 -18.31 6.25 -19.32
C MET A 245 -16.92 5.77 -18.92
N ILE A 246 -16.39 6.19 -17.78
CA ILE A 246 -14.99 5.94 -17.41
C ILE A 246 -14.90 5.31 -16.01
N MET A 247 -14.18 4.20 -15.91
CA MET A 247 -13.66 3.62 -14.68
C MET A 247 -12.13 3.57 -14.81
N ARG A 248 -11.40 4.48 -14.15
CA ARG A 248 -9.94 4.61 -14.32
C ARG A 248 -9.18 4.56 -13.00
N GLY A 249 -8.08 3.83 -12.92
CA GLY A 249 -7.12 3.96 -11.80
C GLY A 249 -7.70 3.63 -10.42
N ASN A 250 -8.84 2.92 -10.35
CA ASN A 250 -9.44 2.55 -9.07
C ASN A 250 -8.75 1.30 -8.51
N VAL A 251 -8.57 1.25 -7.19
CA VAL A 251 -8.11 0.07 -6.46
C VAL A 251 -9.32 -0.55 -5.77
N VAL A 252 -9.67 -1.79 -6.11
CA VAL A 252 -10.95 -2.39 -5.73
C VAL A 252 -10.75 -3.80 -5.18
N HIS A 253 -10.95 -4.03 -3.89
CA HIS A 253 -10.64 -5.33 -3.27
C HIS A 253 -11.55 -5.79 -2.13
N ASN A 254 -11.53 -7.10 -1.86
CA ASN A 254 -12.31 -7.76 -0.80
C ASN A 254 -13.84 -7.49 -0.84
N ASN A 255 -14.37 -7.07 -1.99
CA ASN A 255 -15.79 -6.78 -2.16
C ASN A 255 -16.54 -8.04 -2.59
N TRP A 256 -17.45 -8.54 -1.74
CA TRP A 256 -18.29 -9.69 -2.08
C TRP A 256 -19.56 -9.82 -1.22
N ASN A 257 -20.66 -10.22 -1.86
CA ASN A 257 -21.88 -10.62 -1.16
C ASN A 257 -21.60 -11.79 -0.21
N ARG A 258 -21.78 -11.60 1.10
CA ARG A 258 -21.50 -12.62 2.13
C ARG A 258 -22.69 -13.55 2.46
N ILE A 259 -23.87 -13.27 1.90
CA ILE A 259 -25.08 -14.08 2.08
C ILE A 259 -25.80 -14.35 0.74
N PRO A 260 -26.60 -15.43 0.63
CA PRO A 260 -27.30 -15.76 -0.61
C PRO A 260 -28.32 -14.70 -1.04
N PHE A 261 -28.34 -14.41 -2.33
CA PHE A 261 -29.23 -13.40 -2.92
C PHE A 261 -30.72 -13.76 -2.71
N TYR A 262 -31.52 -12.76 -2.34
CA TYR A 262 -32.97 -12.87 -2.26
C TYR A 262 -33.64 -11.62 -2.83
N SER A 263 -34.61 -11.85 -3.72
CA SER A 263 -35.42 -10.84 -4.39
C SER A 263 -36.90 -11.19 -4.27
N ARG A 264 -37.71 -10.24 -3.78
CA ARG A 264 -39.17 -10.40 -3.79
C ARG A 264 -39.78 -9.93 -5.10
N SER A 265 -39.13 -8.94 -5.72
CA SER A 265 -39.51 -8.42 -7.01
C SER A 265 -39.40 -9.54 -8.05
N SER A 266 -40.44 -9.77 -8.85
CA SER A 266 -40.26 -10.60 -10.06
C SER A 266 -39.10 -10.02 -10.86
N VAL A 267 -38.06 -10.82 -11.08
CA VAL A 267 -36.79 -10.44 -11.74
C VAL A 267 -37.03 -9.35 -12.78
N PRO A 268 -36.39 -8.17 -12.68
CA PRO A 268 -36.60 -7.09 -13.63
C PRO A 268 -36.44 -7.62 -15.06
N ASN A 269 -37.50 -7.51 -15.86
CA ASN A 269 -37.63 -8.04 -17.23
C ASN A 269 -37.77 -9.57 -17.39
N GLY A 270 -38.29 -10.28 -16.39
CA GLY A 270 -39.11 -11.50 -16.57
C GLY A 270 -38.42 -12.80 -17.01
N ASN A 271 -37.16 -12.73 -17.45
CA ASN A 271 -36.33 -13.88 -17.84
C ASN A 271 -35.05 -13.90 -16.98
N GLY A 272 -35.19 -14.11 -15.67
CA GLY A 272 -34.05 -14.56 -14.86
C GLY A 272 -33.55 -15.93 -15.36
N PRO A 273 -32.26 -16.27 -15.19
CA PRO A 273 -31.76 -17.60 -15.54
C PRO A 273 -32.55 -18.65 -14.75
N GLY A 274 -33.29 -19.50 -15.46
CA GLY A 274 -34.37 -20.29 -14.87
C GLY A 274 -33.92 -21.22 -13.74
N GLY A 275 -34.67 -21.22 -12.63
CA GLY A 275 -34.36 -22.01 -11.44
C GLY A 275 -34.77 -21.26 -10.16
N SER A 276 -33.99 -21.44 -9.09
CA SER A 276 -34.18 -20.75 -7.80
C SER A 276 -33.72 -19.28 -7.79
N TYR A 277 -33.23 -18.73 -8.90
CA TYR A 277 -32.61 -17.40 -8.98
C TYR A 277 -33.46 -16.30 -8.33
N GLY A 278 -32.92 -15.67 -7.29
CA GLY A 278 -33.59 -14.63 -6.50
C GLY A 278 -34.75 -15.11 -5.62
N THR A 279 -35.16 -16.38 -5.69
CA THR A 279 -36.17 -16.93 -4.78
C THR A 279 -35.59 -17.12 -3.37
N TYR A 280 -36.44 -17.31 -2.36
CA TYR A 280 -35.97 -17.61 -1.01
C TYR A 280 -35.18 -18.94 -0.90
N ALA A 281 -35.40 -19.85 -1.86
CA ALA A 281 -34.65 -21.10 -2.01
C ALA A 281 -33.30 -20.93 -2.74
N GLN A 282 -32.90 -19.69 -3.04
CA GLN A 282 -31.54 -19.37 -3.46
C GLN A 282 -30.60 -19.50 -2.25
N ASP A 283 -29.73 -20.50 -2.32
CA ASP A 283 -28.71 -20.84 -1.33
C ASP A 283 -27.29 -20.42 -1.76
N THR A 284 -27.07 -20.08 -3.04
CA THR A 284 -25.77 -19.55 -3.51
C THR A 284 -25.72 -18.02 -3.68
N ILE A 285 -24.54 -17.47 -3.48
CA ILE A 285 -24.12 -16.10 -3.75
C ILE A 285 -23.84 -15.96 -5.25
N ILE A 286 -24.60 -15.09 -5.90
CA ILE A 286 -24.55 -14.92 -7.36
C ILE A 286 -23.68 -13.76 -7.84
N ASP A 287 -23.35 -12.80 -6.96
CA ASP A 287 -22.69 -11.53 -7.28
C ASP A 287 -21.55 -11.18 -6.32
N GLY A 288 -21.06 -9.93 -6.33
CA GLY A 288 -19.78 -9.51 -5.77
C GLY A 288 -18.70 -9.28 -6.84
N GLN A 289 -19.04 -8.57 -7.91
CA GLN A 289 -18.04 -8.12 -8.90
C GLN A 289 -17.26 -6.91 -8.35
N GLY A 290 -16.02 -6.72 -8.81
CA GLY A 290 -15.26 -5.48 -8.58
C GLY A 290 -15.85 -4.31 -9.39
N LEU A 291 -15.45 -4.22 -10.65
CA LEU A 291 -16.01 -3.25 -11.62
C LEU A 291 -17.15 -3.90 -12.40
N TYR A 292 -18.34 -3.31 -12.35
CA TYR A 292 -19.54 -3.84 -13.01
C TYR A 292 -20.25 -2.81 -13.88
N VAL A 293 -20.55 -3.20 -15.12
CA VAL A 293 -21.47 -2.48 -16.00
C VAL A 293 -22.59 -3.43 -16.40
N THR A 294 -23.86 -3.03 -16.21
CA THR A 294 -25.01 -3.94 -16.41
C THR A 294 -26.24 -3.26 -16.98
N ARG A 295 -26.95 -3.96 -17.88
CA ARG A 295 -28.32 -3.65 -18.31
C ARG A 295 -28.53 -2.22 -18.84
N SER A 296 -27.51 -1.61 -19.45
CA SER A 296 -27.66 -0.34 -20.17
C SER A 296 -28.77 -0.44 -21.21
N ASP A 297 -29.50 0.65 -21.48
CA ASP A 297 -30.60 0.62 -22.45
C ASP A 297 -30.11 0.03 -23.79
N PRO A 298 -30.87 -0.88 -24.45
CA PRO A 298 -30.35 -1.59 -25.61
C PRO A 298 -29.88 -0.68 -26.74
N SER A 299 -30.37 0.56 -26.81
CA SER A 299 -29.97 1.55 -27.81
C SER A 299 -28.70 2.35 -27.44
N TYR A 300 -28.21 2.29 -26.20
CA TYR A 300 -27.06 3.07 -25.73
C TYR A 300 -25.77 2.69 -26.46
N ALA A 301 -25.22 3.61 -27.26
CA ALA A 301 -24.10 3.38 -28.16
C ALA A 301 -22.72 3.79 -27.59
N GLY A 302 -22.70 4.42 -26.41
CA GLY A 302 -21.50 4.97 -25.79
C GLY A 302 -20.43 3.93 -25.49
N THR A 303 -19.18 4.38 -25.47
CA THR A 303 -18.02 3.55 -25.08
C THR A 303 -17.72 3.72 -23.60
N PHE A 304 -17.62 2.58 -22.91
CA PHE A 304 -17.10 2.42 -21.55
C PHE A 304 -15.60 2.18 -21.60
N LEU A 305 -14.83 2.91 -20.79
CA LEU A 305 -13.39 2.75 -20.61
C LEU A 305 -13.10 2.18 -19.22
N PHE A 306 -12.40 1.06 -19.16
CA PHE A 306 -11.82 0.47 -17.97
C PHE A 306 -10.30 0.52 -18.12
N GLU A 307 -9.64 1.42 -17.40
CA GLU A 307 -8.23 1.77 -17.62
C GLU A 307 -7.42 1.81 -16.33
N ASN A 308 -6.24 1.18 -16.28
CA ASN A 308 -5.32 1.24 -15.14
C ASN A 308 -5.93 0.85 -13.78
N ASN A 309 -7.05 0.12 -13.72
CA ASN A 309 -7.63 -0.29 -12.43
C ASN A 309 -6.88 -1.51 -11.87
N ILE A 310 -6.76 -1.58 -10.55
CA ILE A 310 -6.29 -2.75 -9.82
C ILE A 310 -7.51 -3.40 -9.15
N THR A 311 -7.75 -4.69 -9.42
CA THR A 311 -8.87 -5.41 -8.82
C THR A 311 -8.40 -6.73 -8.23
N PHE A 312 -8.54 -6.93 -6.91
CA PHE A 312 -8.07 -8.16 -6.27
C PHE A 312 -8.97 -8.70 -5.16
N ASN A 313 -8.93 -10.01 -4.92
CA ASN A 313 -9.68 -10.68 -3.85
C ASN A 313 -11.22 -10.44 -3.84
N ASN A 314 -11.82 -9.89 -4.91
CA ASN A 314 -13.26 -9.68 -4.99
C ASN A 314 -14.02 -11.00 -5.21
N GLY A 315 -15.33 -10.97 -4.98
CA GLY A 315 -16.17 -12.16 -4.90
C GLY A 315 -16.26 -12.98 -6.18
N LYS A 316 -16.39 -12.31 -7.33
CA LYS A 316 -16.50 -12.92 -8.66
C LYS A 316 -15.51 -12.27 -9.61
N ASN A 317 -15.95 -11.63 -10.69
CA ASN A 317 -15.06 -11.02 -11.65
C ASN A 317 -14.40 -9.74 -11.09
N GLY A 318 -13.14 -9.50 -11.46
CA GLY A 318 -12.52 -8.18 -11.32
C GLY A 318 -13.23 -7.14 -12.21
N ILE A 319 -13.53 -7.51 -13.47
CA ILE A 319 -14.28 -6.68 -14.42
C ILE A 319 -15.38 -7.49 -15.10
N HIS A 320 -16.63 -7.00 -15.06
CA HIS A 320 -17.79 -7.60 -15.72
C HIS A 320 -18.59 -6.54 -16.51
N PHE A 321 -18.76 -6.74 -17.81
CA PHE A 321 -19.52 -5.83 -18.68
C PHE A 321 -20.66 -6.60 -19.39
N ASP A 322 -21.89 -6.35 -18.95
CA ASP A 322 -23.03 -7.24 -19.13
C ASP A 322 -24.26 -6.54 -19.72
N HIS A 323 -24.99 -7.24 -20.59
CA HIS A 323 -26.31 -6.87 -21.12
C HIS A 323 -26.46 -5.41 -21.60
N SER A 324 -25.46 -4.87 -22.29
CA SER A 324 -25.41 -3.47 -22.73
C SER A 324 -25.28 -3.42 -24.25
N HIS A 325 -26.40 -3.55 -24.96
CA HIS A 325 -26.42 -4.19 -26.28
C HIS A 325 -25.69 -3.40 -27.37
N SER A 326 -26.08 -2.14 -27.61
CA SER A 326 -25.40 -1.25 -28.56
C SER A 326 -24.04 -0.72 -28.04
N ALA A 327 -23.75 -0.93 -26.75
CA ALA A 327 -22.61 -0.31 -26.09
C ALA A 327 -21.28 -0.93 -26.50
N ARG A 328 -20.20 -0.20 -26.20
CA ARG A 328 -18.83 -0.55 -26.58
C ARG A 328 -17.92 -0.50 -25.34
N GLY A 329 -16.86 -1.29 -25.33
CA GLY A 329 -15.91 -1.37 -24.21
C GLY A 329 -14.46 -1.26 -24.65
N ILE A 330 -13.66 -0.50 -23.90
CA ILE A 330 -12.19 -0.50 -23.96
C ILE A 330 -11.72 -0.92 -22.57
N ILE A 331 -11.09 -2.08 -22.47
CA ILE A 331 -10.57 -2.64 -21.22
C ILE A 331 -9.06 -2.75 -21.39
N ARG A 332 -8.30 -1.79 -20.84
CA ARG A 332 -6.85 -1.73 -21.05
C ARG A 332 -6.01 -1.43 -19.82
N ASN A 333 -4.80 -1.99 -19.79
CA ASN A 333 -3.79 -1.71 -18.75
C ASN A 333 -4.27 -1.97 -17.30
N ASN A 334 -5.29 -2.81 -17.09
CA ASN A 334 -5.79 -3.17 -15.75
C ASN A 334 -5.00 -4.36 -15.17
N THR A 335 -4.83 -4.38 -13.85
CA THR A 335 -4.30 -5.53 -13.10
C THR A 335 -5.44 -6.24 -12.36
N ILE A 336 -5.54 -7.55 -12.52
CA ILE A 336 -6.63 -8.36 -11.99
C ILE A 336 -6.04 -9.59 -11.29
N TYR A 337 -6.01 -9.58 -9.97
CA TYR A 337 -5.30 -10.58 -9.16
C TYR A 337 -6.25 -11.35 -8.23
N HIS A 338 -6.32 -12.67 -8.36
CA HIS A 338 -6.95 -13.54 -7.36
C HIS A 338 -8.39 -13.18 -6.93
N ASN A 339 -9.21 -12.62 -7.84
CA ASN A 339 -10.65 -12.52 -7.62
C ASN A 339 -11.32 -13.92 -7.67
N GLY A 340 -12.64 -13.98 -7.42
CA GLY A 340 -13.42 -15.23 -7.39
C GLY A 340 -13.64 -15.81 -5.98
N SER A 341 -13.46 -14.99 -4.94
CA SER A 341 -13.45 -15.41 -3.52
C SER A 341 -14.76 -16.06 -3.03
N THR A 342 -15.92 -15.76 -3.64
CA THR A 342 -17.21 -16.42 -3.32
C THR A 342 -17.18 -17.94 -3.52
N SER A 343 -16.28 -18.45 -4.38
CA SER A 343 -16.15 -19.90 -4.62
C SER A 343 -15.19 -20.61 -3.65
N LEU A 344 -14.55 -19.86 -2.74
CA LEU A 344 -13.78 -20.41 -1.61
C LEU A 344 -14.70 -20.68 -0.40
N VAL A 345 -15.60 -19.74 -0.13
CA VAL A 345 -16.49 -19.76 1.05
C VAL A 345 -17.78 -20.57 0.87
N GLN A 346 -18.17 -20.88 -0.38
CA GLN A 346 -19.39 -21.66 -0.69
C GLN A 346 -19.08 -23.12 -1.04
N SER A 347 -18.13 -23.74 -0.35
CA SER A 347 -17.56 -25.05 -0.69
C SER A 347 -18.57 -26.20 -0.80
N GLU A 348 -19.77 -26.08 -0.20
CA GLU A 348 -20.84 -27.08 -0.27
C GLU A 348 -21.69 -27.01 -1.57
N HIS A 349 -21.63 -25.92 -2.33
CA HIS A 349 -22.39 -25.75 -3.57
C HIS A 349 -21.49 -25.85 -4.80
N ALA A 350 -21.88 -26.70 -5.75
CA ALA A 350 -21.17 -26.89 -7.00
C ALA A 350 -21.39 -25.69 -7.95
N GLU A 351 -20.61 -24.62 -7.76
CA GLU A 351 -20.57 -23.47 -8.67
C GLU A 351 -20.23 -23.93 -10.11
N PRO A 352 -21.16 -23.82 -11.08
CA PRO A 352 -20.96 -24.41 -12.41
C PRO A 352 -19.95 -23.64 -13.26
N ASN A 353 -19.63 -22.38 -12.92
CA ASN A 353 -18.65 -21.56 -13.60
C ASN A 353 -17.87 -20.70 -12.59
N LYS A 354 -16.63 -21.07 -12.29
CA LYS A 354 -15.72 -20.21 -11.53
C LYS A 354 -15.27 -19.05 -12.42
N VAL A 355 -15.55 -17.81 -12.04
CA VAL A 355 -15.22 -16.60 -12.82
C VAL A 355 -14.48 -15.61 -11.93
N ALA A 356 -13.36 -15.07 -12.44
CA ALA A 356 -12.46 -14.20 -11.67
C ALA A 356 -11.84 -13.07 -12.51
N GLY A 357 -11.48 -13.35 -13.77
CA GLY A 357 -10.88 -12.37 -14.66
C GLY A 357 -11.90 -11.43 -15.32
N ILE A 358 -11.66 -11.11 -16.59
CA ILE A 358 -12.49 -10.20 -17.39
C ILE A 358 -13.66 -10.96 -18.00
N ASN A 359 -14.90 -10.51 -17.80
CA ASN A 359 -16.08 -11.12 -18.40
C ASN A 359 -16.92 -10.09 -19.16
N THR A 360 -17.30 -10.40 -20.38
CA THR A 360 -18.17 -9.55 -21.20
C THR A 360 -19.28 -10.37 -21.85
N ARG A 361 -20.51 -9.84 -21.85
CA ARG A 361 -21.69 -10.53 -22.38
C ARG A 361 -22.66 -9.53 -23.01
N ASN A 362 -23.07 -9.81 -24.25
CA ASN A 362 -24.11 -9.05 -24.96
C ASN A 362 -23.77 -7.55 -25.10
N VAL A 363 -22.62 -7.29 -25.71
CA VAL A 363 -22.09 -5.97 -26.06
C VAL A 363 -21.68 -5.95 -27.54
N THR A 364 -21.86 -4.82 -28.23
CA THR A 364 -21.61 -4.74 -29.68
C THR A 364 -20.11 -4.72 -30.01
N SER A 365 -19.27 -4.12 -29.15
CA SER A 365 -17.82 -4.12 -29.38
C SER A 365 -17.03 -4.12 -28.08
N VAL A 366 -15.91 -4.86 -28.03
CA VAL A 366 -14.95 -4.75 -26.93
C VAL A 366 -13.50 -4.89 -27.42
N SER A 367 -12.60 -4.05 -26.92
CA SER A 367 -11.14 -4.27 -26.99
C SER A 367 -10.60 -4.58 -25.60
N VAL A 368 -9.87 -5.68 -25.46
CA VAL A 368 -9.20 -6.11 -24.23
C VAL A 368 -7.70 -6.19 -24.52
N THR A 369 -6.92 -5.24 -23.99
CA THR A 369 -5.51 -5.06 -24.38
C THR A 369 -4.60 -4.66 -23.22
N ASN A 370 -3.37 -5.16 -23.16
CA ASN A 370 -2.37 -4.76 -22.16
C ASN A 370 -2.77 -5.02 -20.69
N ASN A 371 -3.77 -5.87 -20.43
CA ASN A 371 -4.18 -6.20 -19.05
C ASN A 371 -3.33 -7.37 -18.52
N ILE A 372 -3.09 -7.37 -17.21
CA ILE A 372 -2.50 -8.50 -16.48
C ILE A 372 -3.61 -9.17 -15.67
N VAL A 373 -3.85 -10.46 -15.89
CA VAL A 373 -4.91 -11.22 -15.22
C VAL A 373 -4.35 -12.51 -14.66
N VAL A 374 -4.22 -12.57 -13.32
CA VAL A 374 -3.76 -13.74 -12.58
C VAL A 374 -4.94 -14.34 -11.84
N THR A 375 -5.37 -15.53 -12.25
CA THR A 375 -6.45 -16.25 -11.57
C THR A 375 -5.91 -17.26 -10.57
N ARG A 376 -6.67 -17.51 -9.49
CA ARG A 376 -6.27 -18.39 -8.37
C ARG A 376 -5.89 -19.81 -8.79
N ASN A 377 -6.46 -20.32 -9.90
CA ASN A 377 -6.06 -21.57 -10.56
C ASN A 377 -6.80 -21.77 -11.90
N ASN A 378 -6.40 -22.82 -12.62
CA ASN A 378 -6.90 -23.19 -13.95
C ASN A 378 -8.40 -23.54 -14.06
N GLN A 379 -9.17 -23.57 -12.97
CA GLN A 379 -10.63 -23.75 -13.03
C GLN A 379 -11.39 -22.43 -13.23
N TYR A 380 -10.79 -21.28 -12.90
CA TYR A 380 -11.44 -19.98 -13.08
C TYR A 380 -11.40 -19.54 -14.55
N SER A 381 -12.35 -18.71 -14.99
CA SER A 381 -12.22 -17.96 -16.23
C SER A 381 -11.37 -16.71 -16.02
N ALA A 382 -10.29 -16.60 -16.80
CA ALA A 382 -9.42 -15.43 -16.87
C ALA A 382 -9.92 -14.42 -17.92
N ILE A 383 -10.51 -14.92 -19.02
CA ILE A 383 -11.32 -14.09 -19.91
C ILE A 383 -12.52 -14.85 -20.48
N GLY A 384 -13.68 -14.18 -20.49
CA GLY A 384 -14.89 -14.61 -21.18
C GLY A 384 -15.44 -13.49 -22.05
N ILE A 385 -15.66 -13.74 -23.34
CA ILE A 385 -16.32 -12.78 -24.24
C ILE A 385 -17.46 -13.47 -24.98
N TYR A 386 -18.71 -13.12 -24.66
CA TYR A 386 -19.90 -13.85 -25.07
C TYR A 386 -20.94 -12.97 -25.78
N ALA A 387 -21.63 -13.57 -26.73
CA ALA A 387 -22.87 -13.07 -27.31
C ALA A 387 -23.88 -14.22 -27.30
N THR A 388 -25.05 -14.02 -26.72
CA THR A 388 -26.12 -15.03 -26.71
C THR A 388 -26.78 -15.15 -28.08
N ASP A 389 -27.54 -16.23 -28.30
CA ASP A 389 -28.34 -16.38 -29.51
C ASP A 389 -29.38 -15.26 -29.63
N ASP A 390 -30.03 -14.87 -28.52
CA ASP A 390 -31.00 -13.77 -28.49
C ASP A 390 -30.38 -12.43 -28.93
N PHE A 391 -29.17 -12.11 -28.45
CA PHE A 391 -28.42 -10.92 -28.88
C PHE A 391 -28.17 -10.89 -30.39
N GLN A 392 -27.88 -12.04 -31.00
CA GLN A 392 -27.69 -12.16 -32.45
C GLN A 392 -29.02 -12.13 -33.21
N ASN A 393 -30.08 -12.72 -32.66
CA ASN A 393 -31.43 -12.73 -33.24
C ASN A 393 -32.05 -11.32 -33.26
N ASP A 394 -31.75 -10.49 -32.26
CA ASP A 394 -32.12 -9.07 -32.21
C ASP A 394 -31.30 -8.18 -33.18
N GLY A 395 -30.36 -8.77 -33.91
CA GLY A 395 -29.61 -8.12 -34.99
C GLY A 395 -28.28 -7.49 -34.59
N TYR A 396 -27.83 -7.68 -33.34
CA TYR A 396 -26.52 -7.21 -32.90
C TYR A 396 -25.40 -8.18 -33.32
N THR A 397 -24.17 -7.67 -33.39
CA THR A 397 -22.99 -8.47 -33.74
C THR A 397 -21.81 -8.02 -32.91
N LEU A 398 -21.24 -8.96 -32.14
CA LEU A 398 -20.08 -8.74 -31.29
C LEU A 398 -18.81 -8.62 -32.13
N THR A 399 -18.13 -7.47 -32.04
CA THR A 399 -16.76 -7.26 -32.55
C THR A 399 -15.77 -7.24 -31.40
N LYS A 400 -14.79 -8.15 -31.38
CA LYS A 400 -13.81 -8.27 -30.30
C LYS A 400 -12.38 -8.07 -30.78
N VAL A 401 -11.56 -7.39 -29.98
CA VAL A 401 -10.09 -7.33 -30.11
C VAL A 401 -9.50 -7.82 -28.80
N VAL A 402 -8.64 -8.84 -28.82
CA VAL A 402 -7.97 -9.37 -27.63
C VAL A 402 -6.49 -9.55 -27.97
N LYS A 403 -5.68 -8.55 -27.63
CA LYS A 403 -4.25 -8.50 -27.98
C LYS A 403 -3.39 -8.18 -26.77
N ASN A 404 -2.20 -8.75 -26.70
CA ASN A 404 -1.15 -8.27 -25.81
C ASN A 404 -1.54 -8.20 -24.32
N ASN A 405 -2.39 -9.11 -23.86
CA ASN A 405 -2.68 -9.30 -22.44
C ASN A 405 -1.80 -10.41 -21.89
N LEU A 406 -1.50 -10.34 -20.59
CA LEU A 406 -0.83 -11.39 -19.84
C LEU A 406 -1.88 -12.13 -19.01
N PHE A 407 -2.09 -13.42 -19.30
CA PHE A 407 -3.02 -14.29 -18.59
C PHE A 407 -2.25 -15.37 -17.83
N VAL A 408 -2.30 -15.37 -16.50
CA VAL A 408 -1.78 -16.47 -15.65
C VAL A 408 -2.92 -17.28 -15.09
N ASN A 409 -2.84 -18.58 -15.36
CA ASN A 409 -3.88 -19.56 -15.10
C ASN A 409 -5.22 -19.23 -15.81
N GLY A 410 -6.11 -20.20 -15.73
CA GLY A 410 -7.53 -20.02 -16.01
C GLY A 410 -7.91 -20.25 -17.47
N THR A 411 -9.22 -20.24 -17.70
CA THR A 411 -9.83 -20.53 -19.00
C THR A 411 -10.07 -19.26 -19.81
N LEU A 412 -9.79 -19.35 -21.10
CA LEU A 412 -9.93 -18.29 -22.09
C LEU A 412 -11.06 -18.68 -23.04
N THR A 413 -12.25 -18.11 -22.86
CA THR A 413 -13.49 -18.56 -23.50
C THR A 413 -14.12 -17.47 -24.37
N GLY A 414 -14.64 -17.87 -25.53
CA GLY A 414 -15.20 -16.93 -26.50
C GLY A 414 -14.15 -16.04 -27.20
N THR A 415 -12.86 -16.34 -27.06
CA THR A 415 -11.73 -15.54 -27.57
C THR A 415 -10.93 -16.20 -28.69
N THR A 416 -11.32 -17.38 -29.16
CA THR A 416 -10.55 -18.13 -30.17
C THR A 416 -10.80 -17.66 -31.63
N PRO A 417 -9.79 -17.76 -32.51
CA PRO A 417 -8.37 -17.97 -32.20
C PRO A 417 -7.80 -16.76 -31.44
N LEU A 418 -6.94 -17.02 -30.46
CA LEU A 418 -6.26 -15.98 -29.69
C LEU A 418 -5.18 -15.31 -30.55
N ASP A 419 -5.00 -14.01 -30.39
CA ASP A 419 -3.90 -13.28 -31.02
C ASP A 419 -2.55 -13.70 -30.39
N PRO A 420 -1.51 -14.03 -31.18
CA PRO A 420 -0.21 -14.48 -30.67
C PRO A 420 0.50 -13.48 -29.74
N SER A 421 0.14 -12.19 -29.76
CA SER A 421 0.69 -11.19 -28.84
C SER A 421 0.27 -11.40 -27.38
N ASN A 422 -0.77 -12.21 -27.09
CA ASN A 422 -1.16 -12.48 -25.70
C ASN A 422 -0.18 -13.46 -25.04
N MET A 423 0.40 -13.06 -23.92
CA MET A 423 1.26 -13.89 -23.07
C MET A 423 0.40 -14.85 -22.24
N LEU A 424 0.64 -16.16 -22.36
CA LEU A 424 -0.18 -17.20 -21.72
C LEU A 424 0.64 -18.02 -20.71
N ASN A 425 0.23 -18.02 -19.45
CA ASN A 425 0.88 -18.67 -18.30
C ASN A 425 2.36 -18.27 -18.13
N ILE A 426 2.63 -16.98 -18.30
CA ILE A 426 3.92 -16.34 -18.02
C ILE A 426 3.72 -15.51 -16.75
N ASP A 427 4.55 -15.69 -15.72
CA ASP A 427 4.45 -14.93 -14.47
C ASP A 427 4.65 -13.42 -14.73
N PRO A 428 3.80 -12.52 -14.23
CA PRO A 428 4.06 -11.08 -14.34
C PRO A 428 5.23 -10.59 -13.48
N GLU A 429 5.76 -11.38 -12.54
CA GLU A 429 6.83 -10.99 -11.62
C GLU A 429 6.53 -9.66 -10.90
N PHE A 430 5.40 -9.61 -10.21
CA PHE A 430 5.06 -8.52 -9.32
C PHE A 430 5.98 -8.49 -8.08
N VAL A 431 6.15 -7.32 -7.45
CA VAL A 431 7.00 -7.13 -6.27
C VAL A 431 6.46 -7.93 -5.06
N ASN A 432 5.21 -7.71 -4.65
CA ASN A 432 4.56 -8.51 -3.59
C ASN A 432 3.09 -8.83 -3.90
N PRO A 433 2.81 -9.80 -4.78
CA PRO A 433 1.44 -10.12 -5.20
C PRO A 433 0.67 -10.93 -4.14
N THR A 434 0.09 -10.24 -3.17
CA THR A 434 -0.78 -10.84 -2.13
C THR A 434 -2.27 -10.47 -2.33
N THR A 435 -3.15 -11.12 -1.56
CA THR A 435 -4.59 -10.79 -1.49
C THR A 435 -4.99 -10.08 -0.21
N ASP A 436 -4.08 -10.02 0.75
CA ASP A 436 -4.09 -8.98 1.77
C ASP A 436 -3.86 -7.62 1.08
N HIS A 437 -4.44 -6.56 1.63
CA HIS A 437 -4.43 -5.22 1.05
C HIS A 437 -3.37 -4.30 1.63
N GLU A 438 -2.98 -4.54 2.89
CA GLU A 438 -1.96 -3.77 3.60
C GLU A 438 -0.60 -4.02 2.94
N THR A 439 -0.32 -5.28 2.60
CA THR A 439 0.96 -5.71 2.03
C THR A 439 0.98 -5.88 0.49
N ALA A 440 -0.10 -5.58 -0.24
CA ALA A 440 -0.19 -5.87 -1.68
C ALA A 440 0.54 -4.87 -2.60
N ASP A 441 1.66 -5.31 -3.19
CA ASP A 441 2.35 -4.59 -4.26
C ASP A 441 2.25 -5.28 -5.63
N PHE A 442 1.56 -4.61 -6.55
CA PHE A 442 1.41 -5.00 -7.97
C PHE A 442 2.30 -4.21 -8.94
N ASN A 443 3.32 -3.52 -8.45
CA ASN A 443 4.40 -3.00 -9.27
C ASN A 443 5.16 -4.14 -9.95
N LEU A 444 5.70 -3.87 -11.15
CA LEU A 444 6.45 -4.85 -11.93
C LEU A 444 7.90 -4.89 -11.47
N GLY A 445 8.34 -6.05 -10.96
CA GLY A 445 9.74 -6.33 -10.62
C GLY A 445 10.67 -6.16 -11.84
N ALA A 446 11.97 -5.97 -11.59
CA ALA A 446 12.93 -5.52 -12.60
C ALA A 446 13.00 -6.39 -13.88
N ASN A 447 12.77 -7.70 -13.76
CA ASN A 447 12.84 -8.66 -14.87
C ASN A 447 11.47 -8.97 -15.51
N SER A 448 10.39 -8.32 -15.04
CA SER A 448 9.02 -8.65 -15.41
C SER A 448 8.79 -8.66 -16.92
N PRO A 449 8.21 -9.74 -17.48
CA PRO A 449 7.90 -9.83 -18.91
C PRO A 449 6.73 -8.92 -19.34
N ALA A 450 6.08 -8.22 -18.41
CA ALA A 450 5.12 -7.16 -18.72
C ALA A 450 5.77 -5.78 -18.94
N ARG A 451 7.05 -5.59 -18.56
CA ARG A 451 7.81 -4.35 -18.80
C ARG A 451 8.00 -4.10 -20.29
N ASN A 452 7.70 -2.90 -20.74
CA ASN A 452 7.81 -2.44 -22.15
C ASN A 452 7.11 -3.34 -23.21
N ALA A 453 6.36 -4.36 -22.79
CA ALA A 453 5.72 -5.32 -23.68
C ALA A 453 4.37 -4.85 -24.23
N GLY A 454 3.86 -3.68 -23.80
CA GLY A 454 2.51 -3.21 -24.12
C GLY A 454 2.27 -2.86 -25.59
N HIS A 455 1.08 -3.20 -26.12
CA HIS A 455 0.67 -2.85 -27.48
C HIS A 455 0.52 -1.33 -27.64
N SER A 456 1.45 -0.72 -28.37
CA SER A 456 1.60 0.73 -28.59
C SER A 456 0.33 1.48 -28.98
N VAL A 457 -0.51 0.92 -29.87
CA VAL A 457 -1.76 1.56 -30.32
C VAL A 457 -2.86 1.57 -29.26
N TYR A 458 -2.84 0.63 -28.31
CA TYR A 458 -3.92 0.42 -27.33
C TYR A 458 -3.46 0.65 -25.88
N VAL A 459 -2.43 1.47 -25.71
CA VAL A 459 -1.86 1.83 -24.40
C VAL A 459 -2.57 3.03 -23.79
N ALA A 460 -2.69 3.06 -22.46
CA ALA A 460 -2.96 4.29 -21.72
C ALA A 460 -1.73 5.21 -21.78
N GLU A 461 -1.92 6.53 -21.91
CA GLU A 461 -0.79 7.49 -21.90
C GLU A 461 -0.06 7.51 -20.56
N LYS A 462 -0.78 7.19 -19.49
CA LYS A 462 -0.30 7.16 -18.12
C LYS A 462 -0.61 5.83 -17.43
N ASP A 463 0.01 5.57 -16.29
CA ASP A 463 -0.33 4.43 -15.42
C ASP A 463 -1.35 4.82 -14.31
N ILE A 464 -1.46 4.01 -13.27
CA ILE A 464 -2.35 4.28 -12.12
C ILE A 464 -1.83 5.43 -11.25
N ASN A 465 -0.51 5.60 -11.14
CA ASN A 465 0.16 6.65 -10.38
C ASN A 465 0.24 7.97 -11.17
N ASN A 466 -0.48 8.08 -12.29
CA ASN A 466 -0.51 9.25 -13.18
C ASN A 466 0.87 9.60 -13.78
N LEU A 467 1.82 8.67 -13.74
CA LEU A 467 3.13 8.74 -14.41
C LEU A 467 2.95 8.44 -15.89
N LEU A 468 3.75 9.07 -16.77
CA LEU A 468 3.71 8.78 -18.20
C LEU A 468 4.22 7.36 -18.47
N ARG A 469 3.44 6.56 -19.21
CA ARG A 469 3.95 5.30 -19.72
C ARG A 469 4.96 5.59 -20.84
N PRO A 470 6.06 4.84 -20.94
CA PRO A 470 7.03 5.02 -22.01
C PRO A 470 6.36 4.93 -23.39
N SER A 471 6.37 6.04 -24.13
CA SER A 471 5.59 6.15 -25.37
C SER A 471 6.41 5.74 -26.58
N GLY A 472 6.03 4.61 -27.16
CA GLY A 472 6.75 3.94 -28.23
C GLY A 472 6.21 2.50 -28.38
N ILE A 473 6.79 1.75 -29.30
CA ILE A 473 6.68 0.28 -29.34
C ILE A 473 7.75 -0.34 -28.43
N ALA A 474 8.89 0.33 -28.31
CA ALA A 474 9.88 0.12 -27.29
C ALA A 474 10.61 1.45 -27.04
N THR A 475 11.12 1.63 -25.83
CA THR A 475 11.80 2.84 -25.37
C THR A 475 12.87 2.47 -24.34
N SER A 476 13.93 3.27 -24.24
CA SER A 476 14.98 3.09 -23.22
C SER A 476 15.59 4.46 -22.85
N THR A 477 15.62 4.77 -21.56
CA THR A 477 16.32 5.95 -20.99
C THR A 477 17.45 5.53 -20.04
N PHE A 478 17.55 4.24 -19.71
CA PHE A 478 18.69 3.62 -19.04
C PHE A 478 18.98 4.12 -17.61
N GLU A 479 17.96 4.62 -16.90
CA GLU A 479 18.11 5.11 -15.52
C GLU A 479 18.36 3.99 -14.49
N SER A 480 17.80 2.79 -14.75
CA SER A 480 17.84 1.64 -13.83
C SER A 480 18.33 0.33 -14.46
N HIS A 481 18.25 0.15 -15.78
CA HIS A 481 18.72 -1.06 -16.46
C HIS A 481 19.05 -0.85 -17.94
N ALA A 482 19.67 -1.84 -18.59
CA ALA A 482 20.00 -1.80 -20.02
C ALA A 482 18.80 -1.98 -20.98
N SER A 483 17.58 -2.16 -20.48
CA SER A 483 16.32 -2.04 -21.26
C SER A 483 16.22 -2.93 -22.51
N GLY A 484 16.70 -4.18 -22.43
CA GLY A 484 16.71 -5.13 -23.55
C GLY A 484 17.83 -4.88 -24.58
N TRP A 485 18.76 -3.97 -24.30
CA TRP A 485 19.98 -3.82 -25.07
C TRP A 485 21.06 -4.78 -24.61
N ASP A 486 21.82 -5.27 -25.59
CA ASP A 486 22.71 -6.40 -25.43
C ASP A 486 24.00 -6.15 -26.25
N ASN A 487 25.06 -6.94 -26.05
CA ASN A 487 26.32 -6.69 -26.76
C ASN A 487 26.27 -7.13 -28.24
N PHE A 488 26.85 -6.30 -29.11
CA PHE A 488 27.17 -6.63 -30.50
C PHE A 488 28.68 -6.72 -30.65
N GLY A 489 29.20 -7.91 -30.95
CA GLY A 489 30.64 -8.18 -30.88
C GLY A 489 31.14 -8.25 -29.44
N ASP A 490 32.37 -7.78 -29.18
CA ASP A 490 33.02 -7.86 -27.86
C ASP A 490 32.84 -6.64 -26.95
N ALA A 491 31.98 -5.70 -27.34
CA ALA A 491 31.69 -4.52 -26.52
C ALA A 491 31.12 -4.91 -25.14
N THR A 492 31.55 -4.21 -24.09
CA THR A 492 30.94 -4.25 -22.77
C THR A 492 29.89 -3.14 -22.65
N LEU A 493 28.77 -3.43 -21.99
CA LEU A 493 27.74 -2.45 -21.65
C LEU A 493 27.60 -2.33 -20.14
N SER A 494 27.41 -1.12 -19.66
CA SER A 494 27.11 -0.79 -18.26
C SER A 494 26.26 0.48 -18.22
N LEU A 495 25.58 0.74 -17.10
CA LEU A 495 25.03 2.09 -16.87
C LEU A 495 26.17 3.08 -16.56
N SER A 496 25.96 4.35 -16.86
CA SER A 496 26.84 5.44 -16.47
C SER A 496 26.58 5.90 -15.03
N SER A 497 27.59 6.54 -14.42
CA SER A 497 27.46 7.33 -13.20
C SER A 497 27.34 8.81 -13.58
N GLY A 498 26.14 9.40 -13.44
CA GLY A 498 25.93 10.84 -13.63
C GLY A 498 26.06 11.37 -15.06
N THR A 499 25.83 10.55 -16.08
CA THR A 499 25.81 11.01 -17.49
C THR A 499 24.53 10.54 -18.18
N GLY A 500 23.53 11.41 -18.28
CA GLY A 500 22.29 11.22 -19.05
C GLY A 500 22.00 12.38 -20.02
N MET A 501 21.00 12.21 -20.89
CA MET A 501 20.38 13.26 -21.70
C MET A 501 18.98 13.59 -21.16
N SER A 502 18.21 12.54 -20.83
CA SER A 502 17.19 12.56 -19.78
C SER A 502 17.81 12.08 -18.47
N GLY A 503 17.14 12.37 -17.34
CA GLY A 503 17.52 11.85 -16.03
C GLY A 503 19.00 11.98 -15.68
N SER A 504 19.59 10.89 -15.19
CA SER A 504 20.91 10.88 -14.54
C SER A 504 21.89 9.88 -15.15
N LYS A 505 21.42 8.85 -15.86
CA LYS A 505 22.25 7.78 -16.41
C LYS A 505 22.04 7.59 -17.91
N SER A 506 22.85 6.72 -18.50
CA SER A 506 22.80 6.30 -19.89
C SER A 506 23.51 4.95 -20.05
N LEU A 507 23.33 4.30 -21.19
CA LEU A 507 24.01 3.05 -21.52
C LEU A 507 25.43 3.35 -22.04
N LEU A 508 26.44 3.16 -21.20
CA LEU A 508 27.85 3.24 -21.57
C LEU A 508 28.30 1.98 -22.32
N VAL A 509 28.84 2.19 -23.53
CA VAL A 509 29.37 1.14 -24.41
C VAL A 509 30.89 1.29 -24.54
N GLN A 510 31.64 0.27 -24.14
CA GLN A 510 33.11 0.31 -24.01
C GLN A 510 33.80 -1.02 -24.34
N ASN A 511 35.14 -1.10 -24.20
CA ASN A 511 35.97 -2.29 -24.46
C ASN A 511 35.84 -2.91 -25.86
N ARG A 512 35.82 -2.07 -26.90
CA ARG A 512 35.48 -2.46 -28.29
C ARG A 512 36.75 -2.80 -29.09
N SER A 513 36.83 -3.96 -29.76
CA SER A 513 37.94 -4.25 -30.69
C SER A 513 37.70 -3.84 -32.16
N ALA A 514 36.47 -3.46 -32.52
CA ALA A 514 36.14 -2.97 -33.86
C ALA A 514 35.07 -1.87 -33.84
N ALA A 515 35.10 -0.97 -34.82
CA ALA A 515 34.16 0.16 -34.91
C ALA A 515 32.68 -0.26 -35.04
N TRP A 516 32.41 -1.50 -35.46
CA TRP A 516 31.07 -2.05 -35.55
C TRP A 516 30.64 -2.85 -34.31
N HIS A 517 31.54 -3.06 -33.34
CA HIS A 517 31.16 -3.57 -32.02
C HIS A 517 30.48 -2.44 -31.23
N GLY A 518 29.43 -2.77 -30.48
CA GLY A 518 28.56 -1.78 -29.85
C GLY A 518 27.38 -2.40 -29.11
N ALA A 519 26.32 -1.62 -28.92
CA ALA A 519 25.05 -2.08 -28.37
C ALA A 519 24.07 -2.49 -29.48
N LYS A 520 23.36 -3.61 -29.30
CA LYS A 520 22.24 -4.08 -30.15
C LYS A 520 20.93 -4.06 -29.38
N PHE A 521 19.83 -3.91 -30.11
CA PHE A 521 18.46 -4.02 -29.64
C PHE A 521 17.69 -4.99 -30.57
N SER A 522 17.04 -6.00 -29.98
CA SER A 522 16.36 -7.06 -30.73
C SER A 522 14.91 -6.66 -31.04
N LEU A 523 14.51 -6.69 -32.32
CA LEU A 523 13.11 -6.43 -32.70
C LEU A 523 12.24 -7.69 -32.70
N THR A 524 12.85 -8.88 -32.65
CA THR A 524 12.17 -10.18 -32.77
C THR A 524 11.19 -10.46 -31.62
N GLU A 525 11.40 -9.82 -30.47
CA GLU A 525 10.55 -9.95 -29.28
C GLU A 525 9.41 -8.92 -29.25
N LEU A 526 9.39 -7.97 -30.19
CA LEU A 526 8.36 -6.94 -30.29
C LEU A 526 7.26 -7.37 -31.26
N SER A 527 6.00 -7.14 -30.88
CA SER A 527 4.81 -7.46 -31.69
C SER A 527 4.61 -6.47 -32.86
N LEU A 528 5.58 -6.43 -33.77
CA LEU A 528 5.58 -5.59 -34.97
C LEU A 528 4.73 -6.21 -36.10
N GLU A 529 3.97 -5.37 -36.79
CA GLU A 529 3.19 -5.75 -37.97
C GLU A 529 4.09 -5.81 -39.22
N GLU A 530 4.01 -6.93 -39.95
CA GLU A 530 4.75 -7.12 -41.19
C GLU A 530 4.34 -6.10 -42.29
N GLY A 531 5.33 -5.59 -43.01
CA GLY A 531 5.15 -4.64 -44.11
C GLY A 531 4.95 -3.18 -43.67
N GLN A 532 4.84 -2.91 -42.37
CA GLN A 532 4.77 -1.54 -41.84
C GLN A 532 6.16 -0.89 -41.77
N GLN A 533 6.18 0.44 -41.91
CA GLN A 533 7.38 1.26 -41.71
C GLN A 533 7.44 1.76 -40.27
N TYR A 534 8.58 1.59 -39.61
CA TYR A 534 8.84 2.07 -38.26
C TYR A 534 9.98 3.08 -38.25
N ASN A 535 9.98 3.98 -37.25
CA ASN A 535 11.07 4.91 -37.01
C ASN A 535 11.82 4.49 -35.75
N PHE A 536 13.14 4.58 -35.76
CA PHE A 536 13.99 4.40 -34.59
C PHE A 536 14.83 5.64 -34.35
N VAL A 537 14.84 6.12 -33.12
CA VAL A 537 15.66 7.23 -32.62
C VAL A 537 16.50 6.73 -31.46
N VAL A 538 17.74 7.20 -31.33
CA VAL A 538 18.57 7.06 -30.13
C VAL A 538 19.61 8.18 -30.10
N ASN A 539 19.92 8.71 -28.94
CA ASN A 539 20.92 9.77 -28.77
C ASN A 539 22.26 9.17 -28.34
N ALA A 540 23.36 9.74 -28.81
CA ALA A 540 24.71 9.24 -28.52
C ALA A 540 25.68 10.37 -28.16
N LYS A 541 26.60 10.11 -27.23
CA LYS A 541 27.65 11.04 -26.80
C LYS A 541 28.96 10.26 -26.60
N LEU A 542 30.10 10.77 -27.03
CA LEU A 542 31.38 10.04 -26.86
C LEU A 542 31.84 10.12 -25.41
N ALA A 543 32.37 9.03 -24.86
CA ALA A 543 32.74 8.97 -23.44
C ALA A 543 34.03 9.74 -23.12
N SER A 544 34.99 9.77 -24.05
CA SER A 544 36.31 10.39 -23.81
C SER A 544 37.01 10.97 -25.05
N ALA A 545 36.49 10.74 -26.26
CA ALA A 545 37.11 11.21 -27.49
C ALA A 545 36.61 12.62 -27.88
N ALA A 546 37.55 13.52 -28.19
CA ALA A 546 37.24 14.91 -28.56
C ALA A 546 36.52 15.07 -29.91
N SER A 547 36.55 14.06 -30.78
CA SER A 547 35.75 13.98 -32.00
C SER A 547 35.77 12.58 -32.59
N GLY A 548 34.64 12.09 -33.08
CA GLY A 548 34.50 10.78 -33.72
C GLY A 548 33.23 10.70 -34.57
N THR A 549 32.77 9.49 -34.87
CA THR A 549 31.49 9.27 -35.59
C THR A 549 30.69 8.13 -34.98
N VAL A 550 29.37 8.32 -34.91
CA VAL A 550 28.39 7.29 -34.54
C VAL A 550 27.49 6.96 -35.73
N GLN A 551 26.94 5.75 -35.79
CA GLN A 551 26.06 5.35 -36.90
C GLN A 551 25.00 4.33 -36.46
N LEU A 552 23.73 4.62 -36.72
CA LEU A 552 22.62 3.69 -36.56
C LEU A 552 22.56 2.73 -37.76
N SER A 553 22.46 1.43 -37.49
CA SER A 553 22.42 0.36 -38.50
C SER A 553 21.50 -0.77 -38.08
N MET A 554 21.14 -1.63 -39.03
CA MET A 554 20.38 -2.85 -38.78
C MET A 554 21.05 -4.06 -39.42
N LYS A 555 20.89 -5.23 -38.79
CA LYS A 555 21.21 -6.55 -39.34
C LYS A 555 19.90 -7.28 -39.61
N VAL A 556 19.83 -7.97 -40.74
CA VAL A 556 18.72 -8.86 -41.12
C VAL A 556 19.29 -10.27 -41.28
N GLY A 557 18.78 -11.22 -40.50
CA GLY A 557 19.14 -12.64 -40.58
C GLY A 557 20.34 -13.06 -39.72
N GLU A 558 20.46 -14.36 -39.47
CA GLU A 558 21.59 -14.93 -38.69
C GLU A 558 22.84 -15.14 -39.56
N ASP A 559 22.68 -15.78 -40.73
CA ASP A 559 23.78 -16.27 -41.57
C ASP A 559 24.06 -15.42 -42.84
N GLY A 560 25.05 -14.53 -42.73
CA GLY A 560 25.88 -14.13 -43.89
C GLY A 560 25.28 -13.21 -44.96
N ASN A 561 24.20 -12.48 -44.68
CA ASN A 561 23.59 -11.53 -45.62
C ASN A 561 23.25 -10.15 -44.96
N PRO A 562 22.68 -9.15 -45.67
CA PRO A 562 23.22 -7.80 -45.66
C PRO A 562 22.90 -6.98 -44.41
N PHE A 563 23.91 -6.23 -43.96
CA PHE A 563 23.74 -5.06 -43.10
C PHE A 563 23.23 -3.87 -43.92
N SER A 564 22.23 -3.15 -43.40
CA SER A 564 21.83 -1.84 -43.91
C SER A 564 22.12 -0.76 -42.88
N ASN A 565 22.77 0.31 -43.31
CA ASN A 565 22.92 1.49 -42.49
C ASN A 565 21.61 2.29 -42.55
N LEU A 566 21.05 2.67 -41.40
CA LEU A 566 19.86 3.52 -41.32
C LEU A 566 20.22 5.02 -41.40
N THR A 567 21.48 5.35 -41.12
CA THR A 567 22.08 6.69 -41.17
C THR A 567 23.44 6.62 -41.87
N ASP A 568 23.89 7.72 -42.47
CA ASP A 568 25.33 7.89 -42.76
C ASP A 568 26.10 8.08 -41.42
N PRO A 569 27.43 7.89 -41.36
CA PRO A 569 28.19 8.15 -40.14
C PRO A 569 28.08 9.62 -39.73
N ILE A 570 27.51 9.87 -38.55
CA ILE A 570 27.24 11.22 -38.02
C ILE A 570 28.40 11.61 -37.08
N PRO A 571 29.00 12.81 -37.22
CA PRO A 571 29.99 13.32 -36.27
C PRO A 571 29.40 13.42 -34.86
N ALA A 572 30.18 13.04 -33.86
CA ALA A 572 29.86 13.22 -32.44
C ALA A 572 31.13 13.53 -31.63
N ASP A 573 30.94 14.07 -30.43
CA ASP A 573 31.99 14.41 -29.47
C ASP A 573 31.53 14.11 -28.03
N ASN A 574 32.36 14.46 -27.05
CA ASN A 574 32.08 14.29 -25.62
C ASN A 574 31.42 15.52 -24.97
N SER A 575 31.12 16.57 -25.73
CA SER A 575 30.51 17.82 -25.24
C SER A 575 28.99 17.85 -25.41
N SER A 576 28.46 17.19 -26.44
CA SER A 576 27.04 17.28 -26.83
C SER A 576 26.42 15.92 -27.18
N TRP A 577 25.11 15.79 -26.94
CA TRP A 577 24.33 14.64 -27.37
C TRP A 577 23.95 14.76 -28.85
N THR A 578 24.15 13.67 -29.60
CA THR A 578 23.91 13.57 -31.05
C THR A 578 22.76 12.61 -31.32
N GLU A 579 21.66 13.10 -31.88
CA GLU A 579 20.52 12.26 -32.29
C GLU A 579 20.87 11.39 -33.51
N LEU A 580 20.59 10.09 -33.42
CA LEU A 580 20.59 9.15 -34.53
C LEU A 580 19.14 8.75 -34.83
N SER A 581 18.64 9.10 -36.00
CA SER A 581 17.25 8.84 -36.41
C SER A 581 17.18 8.18 -37.78
N GLY A 582 16.37 7.12 -37.93
CA GLY A 582 16.20 6.41 -39.20
C GLY A 582 14.94 5.54 -39.26
N SER A 583 14.47 5.29 -40.49
CA SER A 583 13.25 4.49 -40.73
C SER A 583 13.55 3.17 -41.44
N PHE A 584 12.81 2.11 -41.12
CA PHE A 584 12.92 0.80 -41.76
C PHE A 584 11.53 0.16 -41.95
N THR A 585 11.43 -0.85 -42.81
CA THR A 585 10.21 -1.66 -43.00
C THR A 585 10.42 -3.03 -42.38
N TYR A 586 9.47 -3.49 -41.55
CA TYR A 586 9.56 -4.77 -40.86
C TYR A 586 9.07 -5.94 -41.74
N SER A 587 9.69 -7.11 -41.59
CA SER A 587 9.25 -8.39 -42.17
C SER A 587 9.63 -9.52 -41.22
N GLN A 588 8.81 -10.58 -41.15
CA GLN A 588 8.99 -11.68 -40.20
C GLN A 588 9.98 -12.77 -40.67
N ASP A 589 10.40 -12.75 -41.94
CA ASP A 589 11.18 -13.84 -42.54
C ASP A 589 12.64 -13.94 -42.03
N ASP A 590 13.15 -12.94 -41.31
CA ASP A 590 14.51 -12.90 -40.76
C ASP A 590 14.55 -12.16 -39.40
N PRO A 591 15.33 -12.59 -38.39
CA PRO A 591 15.52 -11.83 -37.16
C PRO A 591 16.17 -10.47 -37.46
N VAL A 592 15.53 -9.40 -36.99
CA VAL A 592 15.96 -8.02 -37.21
C VAL A 592 16.55 -7.45 -35.92
N GLN A 593 17.80 -6.98 -35.99
CA GLN A 593 18.50 -6.32 -34.89
C GLN A 593 18.89 -4.91 -35.31
N ILE A 594 18.53 -3.93 -34.49
CA ILE A 594 19.09 -2.57 -34.60
C ILE A 594 20.37 -2.54 -33.77
N TYR A 595 21.39 -1.82 -34.21
CA TYR A 595 22.60 -1.62 -33.44
C TYR A 595 23.27 -0.28 -33.76
N VAL A 596 23.97 0.27 -32.78
CA VAL A 596 24.71 1.53 -32.93
C VAL A 596 26.20 1.21 -33.04
N LYS A 597 26.85 1.74 -34.07
CA LYS A 597 28.31 1.75 -34.23
C LYS A 597 28.87 3.00 -33.58
N GLY A 598 29.88 2.85 -32.72
CA GLY A 598 30.68 3.95 -32.18
C GLY A 598 31.90 4.30 -33.03
N PRO A 599 32.77 5.22 -32.54
CA PRO A 599 33.87 5.78 -33.32
C PRO A 599 34.95 4.76 -33.72
N THR A 600 35.71 5.12 -34.76
CA THR A 600 36.71 4.28 -35.43
C THR A 600 38.05 4.18 -34.69
N ASP A 601 38.30 5.09 -33.74
CA ASP A 601 39.39 5.04 -32.77
C ASP A 601 39.13 4.00 -31.64
N LEU A 602 37.95 3.36 -31.66
CA LEU A 602 37.47 2.38 -30.69
C LEU A 602 37.14 2.98 -29.30
N GLY A 603 37.03 4.30 -29.20
CA GLY A 603 36.57 4.99 -28.00
C GLY A 603 35.17 4.53 -27.55
N GLY A 604 34.93 4.65 -26.24
CA GLY A 604 33.62 4.41 -25.64
C GLY A 604 32.61 5.50 -25.99
N TYR A 605 31.33 5.19 -25.86
CA TYR A 605 30.23 6.13 -26.10
C TYR A 605 29.01 5.74 -25.27
N HIS A 606 28.25 6.75 -24.88
CA HIS A 606 26.97 6.64 -24.22
C HIS A 606 25.85 6.55 -25.26
N LEU A 607 24.80 5.82 -24.92
CA LEU A 607 23.50 5.84 -25.61
C LEU A 607 22.41 6.21 -24.61
N ASP A 608 21.52 7.10 -25.01
CA ASP A 608 20.35 7.49 -24.23
C ASP A 608 19.14 7.74 -25.13
N ASN A 609 17.93 7.73 -24.56
CA ASN A 609 16.70 8.13 -25.21
C ASN A 609 16.44 7.38 -26.51
N ALA A 610 16.51 6.05 -26.43
CA ALA A 610 16.12 5.18 -27.52
C ALA A 610 14.59 5.09 -27.63
N ILE A 611 14.04 5.23 -28.83
CA ILE A 611 12.61 5.10 -29.11
C ILE A 611 12.43 4.35 -30.44
N LEU A 612 11.63 3.29 -30.41
CA LEU A 612 11.01 2.71 -31.61
C LEU A 612 9.56 3.20 -31.71
N SER A 613 9.17 3.85 -32.80
CA SER A 613 7.81 4.38 -32.99
C SER A 613 7.11 3.82 -34.23
N ALA A 614 5.78 3.81 -34.18
CA ALA A 614 4.90 3.52 -35.31
C ALA A 614 4.99 4.63 -36.40
N PRO A 615 4.55 4.36 -37.65
CA PRO A 615 4.56 5.37 -38.70
C PRO A 615 3.54 6.48 -38.41
N GLY A 616 4.01 7.73 -38.44
CA GLY A 616 3.16 8.90 -38.18
C GLY A 616 2.93 9.25 -36.71
N SER A 617 3.62 8.57 -35.77
CA SER A 617 3.68 9.01 -34.36
C SER A 617 4.18 10.45 -34.24
N ALA A 618 3.62 11.20 -33.29
CA ALA A 618 4.16 12.49 -32.88
C ALA A 618 5.54 12.30 -32.20
N PRO A 619 6.40 13.33 -32.17
CA PRO A 619 7.62 13.31 -31.36
C PRO A 619 7.29 13.04 -29.90
N VAL A 620 8.02 12.11 -29.29
CA VAL A 620 7.89 11.76 -27.87
C VAL A 620 8.60 12.81 -27.03
N ASN A 621 7.94 13.38 -26.02
CA ASN A 621 8.64 14.22 -25.05
C ASN A 621 9.28 13.32 -23.98
N LEU A 622 10.61 13.32 -23.94
CA LEU A 622 11.40 12.47 -23.04
C LEU A 622 11.85 13.17 -21.76
N SER A 623 11.69 14.50 -21.65
CA SER A 623 12.04 15.25 -20.43
C SER A 623 11.23 14.82 -19.21
N ASP A 624 10.05 14.26 -19.44
CA ASP A 624 9.05 13.92 -18.43
C ASP A 624 8.91 12.40 -18.25
N LEU A 625 9.80 11.61 -18.88
CA LEU A 625 9.79 10.15 -18.88
C LEU A 625 10.87 9.60 -17.94
N VAL A 626 10.43 9.10 -16.78
CA VAL A 626 11.20 8.15 -15.98
C VAL A 626 10.92 6.75 -16.53
N GLU A 627 11.95 5.98 -16.86
CA GLU A 627 11.74 4.57 -17.23
C GLU A 627 11.11 3.84 -16.04
N LEU A 628 9.96 3.19 -16.26
CA LEU A 628 9.22 2.51 -15.19
C LEU A 628 10.15 1.54 -14.44
N GLY A 629 10.44 1.87 -13.19
CA GLY A 629 11.61 1.38 -12.49
C GLY A 629 12.07 2.44 -11.50
N VAL A 630 11.25 2.61 -10.44
CA VAL A 630 11.37 3.62 -9.38
C VAL A 630 10.88 5.02 -9.80
N TYR A 631 9.58 5.27 -9.58
CA TYR A 631 9.29 6.17 -8.47
C TYR A 631 8.96 5.27 -7.29
N GLU A 632 9.75 5.35 -6.23
CA GLU A 632 9.26 4.98 -4.91
C GLU A 632 7.96 5.74 -4.67
N TYR A 633 6.90 5.01 -4.32
CA TYR A 633 6.03 5.53 -3.30
C TYR A 633 6.94 5.73 -2.08
N ARG A 634 6.98 6.94 -1.52
CA ARG A 634 7.72 7.17 -0.27
C ARG A 634 7.13 6.22 0.76
N ILE A 635 7.84 5.15 1.06
CA ILE A 635 7.71 4.45 2.31
C ILE A 635 8.25 5.44 3.33
N LEU A 636 7.32 6.10 4.01
CA LEU A 636 7.53 6.44 5.40
C LEU A 636 7.43 5.09 6.11
N SER A 637 8.40 4.78 6.98
CA SER A 637 8.56 3.43 7.51
C SER A 637 7.40 3.05 8.43
N ASP A 638 7.17 1.74 8.49
CA ASP A 638 6.12 1.03 9.24
C ASP A 638 6.79 -0.32 9.55
N ALA A 639 7.57 -0.35 10.64
CA ALA A 639 8.57 -1.40 10.85
C ALA A 639 7.97 -2.72 11.36
N ASP A 640 6.76 -2.69 11.92
CA ASP A 640 6.00 -3.87 12.36
C ASP A 640 4.82 -4.27 11.46
N SER A 641 4.47 -3.42 10.48
CA SER A 641 3.41 -3.62 9.49
C SER A 641 1.98 -3.52 10.03
N ASP A 642 1.70 -2.56 10.91
CA ASP A 642 0.37 -2.32 11.48
C ASP A 642 -0.49 -1.25 10.79
N THR A 643 0.08 -0.53 9.81
CA THR A 643 -0.49 0.58 9.02
C THR A 643 -0.39 2.00 9.60
N ILE A 644 0.23 2.18 10.76
CA ILE A 644 0.68 3.48 11.25
C ILE A 644 2.13 3.71 10.78
N GLU A 645 2.50 4.98 10.61
CA GLU A 645 3.86 5.37 10.22
C GLU A 645 4.74 5.45 11.48
N ASP A 646 5.97 4.93 11.47
CA ASP A 646 6.88 4.94 12.65
C ASP A 646 7.00 6.31 13.33
N SER A 647 6.90 7.42 12.56
CA SER A 647 6.96 8.80 13.08
C SER A 647 5.67 9.32 13.75
N LEU A 648 4.59 8.53 13.64
CA LEU A 648 3.25 8.76 14.16
C LEU A 648 2.77 7.59 15.04
N ASP A 649 3.56 6.53 15.13
CA ASP A 649 3.28 5.29 15.86
C ASP A 649 3.82 5.38 17.29
N ASN A 650 2.98 5.09 18.28
CA ASN A 650 3.40 4.98 19.67
C ASN A 650 3.97 3.60 20.05
N CYS A 651 3.99 2.62 19.14
CA CYS A 651 4.73 1.36 19.24
C CYS A 651 5.38 0.91 17.90
N PRO A 652 6.35 1.63 17.30
CA PRO A 652 6.89 1.38 15.95
C PRO A 652 7.42 -0.03 15.61
N ASN A 653 7.56 -0.92 16.60
CA ASN A 653 8.07 -2.29 16.45
C ASN A 653 7.08 -3.37 16.94
N ASN A 654 5.87 -2.99 17.33
CA ASN A 654 4.95 -3.73 18.20
C ASN A 654 3.44 -3.57 17.86
N ALA A 655 3.11 -3.72 16.58
CA ALA A 655 1.81 -3.60 15.92
C ALA A 655 0.57 -3.37 16.80
N ASN A 656 0.10 -2.12 16.83
CA ASN A 656 -1.02 -1.61 17.60
C ASN A 656 -1.83 -0.54 16.82
N ALA A 657 -2.47 -0.94 15.72
CA ALA A 657 -3.17 -0.05 14.79
C ALA A 657 -4.34 0.78 15.38
N ASP A 658 -4.70 0.55 16.66
CA ASP A 658 -5.63 1.39 17.43
C ASP A 658 -4.96 2.55 18.17
N GLN A 659 -3.63 2.52 18.35
CA GLN A 659 -2.80 3.55 18.98
C GLN A 659 -3.28 3.89 20.41
N ASP A 660 -3.87 2.91 21.11
CA ASP A 660 -4.29 3.09 22.49
C ASP A 660 -3.05 3.31 23.38
N ASP A 661 -3.07 4.44 24.09
CA ASP A 661 -2.09 4.91 25.08
C ASP A 661 -2.91 5.35 26.31
N SER A 662 -2.97 4.44 27.28
CA SER A 662 -3.89 4.50 28.42
C SER A 662 -3.42 5.46 29.52
N ASP A 663 -2.12 5.73 29.62
CA ASP A 663 -1.48 6.54 30.66
C ASP A 663 -1.07 7.96 30.19
N GLN A 664 -0.91 8.14 28.87
CA GLN A 664 -0.54 9.36 28.13
C GLN A 664 0.93 9.79 28.26
N ASP A 665 1.87 8.86 28.40
CA ASP A 665 3.31 9.14 28.32
C ASP A 665 3.85 9.24 26.88
N GLY A 666 3.16 8.64 25.90
CA GLY A 666 3.52 8.63 24.48
C GLY A 666 3.97 7.27 23.94
N ILE A 667 4.03 6.23 24.77
CA ILE A 667 4.26 4.83 24.39
C ILE A 667 2.89 4.12 24.38
N GLY A 668 2.62 3.27 23.38
CA GLY A 668 1.32 2.59 23.25
C GLY A 668 1.19 1.35 24.15
N ASP A 669 -0.04 1.01 24.57
CA ASP A 669 -0.38 -0.08 25.51
C ASP A 669 0.19 -1.47 25.14
N VAL A 670 0.65 -1.67 23.90
CA VAL A 670 1.16 -2.93 23.34
C VAL A 670 2.69 -3.07 23.49
N CYS A 671 3.41 -1.96 23.56
CA CYS A 671 4.86 -1.90 23.76
C CYS A 671 5.25 -1.25 25.11
N ASP A 672 4.35 -0.46 25.71
CA ASP A 672 4.54 0.10 27.04
C ASP A 672 4.60 -1.03 28.09
N PRO A 673 5.68 -1.12 28.88
CA PRO A 673 5.76 -2.05 29.98
C PRO A 673 4.86 -1.68 31.17
N ASP A 674 4.33 -0.46 31.33
CA ASP A 674 3.43 -0.03 32.42
C ASP A 674 2.14 0.72 31.93
N PRO A 675 1.25 0.10 31.09
CA PRO A 675 0.11 0.78 30.45
C PRO A 675 -0.96 1.40 31.35
N ASP A 676 -0.84 1.29 32.68
CA ASP A 676 -1.72 1.98 33.62
C ASP A 676 -1.01 3.04 34.51
N GLY A 677 0.25 3.36 34.22
CA GLY A 677 1.01 4.46 34.82
C GLY A 677 1.15 4.35 36.34
N ASP A 678 1.12 3.11 36.84
CA ASP A 678 1.03 2.74 38.26
C ASP A 678 2.42 2.74 38.94
N GLY A 679 3.47 2.59 38.14
CA GLY A 679 4.87 2.45 38.54
C GLY A 679 5.32 0.99 38.66
N ILE A 680 4.61 0.03 38.03
CA ILE A 680 4.83 -1.41 38.16
C ILE A 680 4.59 -2.14 36.82
N ILE A 681 5.68 -2.60 36.20
CA ILE A 681 5.67 -3.28 34.89
C ILE A 681 4.70 -4.48 34.80
N ASN A 682 3.84 -4.45 33.78
CA ASN A 682 2.81 -5.42 33.41
C ASN A 682 3.35 -6.51 32.45
N ILE A 683 3.72 -7.67 33.01
CA ILE A 683 4.26 -8.81 32.23
C ILE A 683 3.19 -9.59 31.44
N MET A 684 3.21 -9.44 30.11
CA MET A 684 2.42 -10.20 29.12
C MET A 684 2.91 -11.66 28.96
N PHE A 685 1.99 -12.64 29.01
CA PHE A 685 2.29 -14.07 28.82
C PHE A 685 1.84 -14.59 27.44
N ASN A 686 2.76 -14.70 26.48
CA ASN A 686 2.49 -15.33 25.18
C ASN A 686 2.48 -16.88 25.24
N LEU A 687 1.48 -17.51 24.60
CA LEU A 687 1.30 -18.97 24.55
C LEU A 687 1.44 -19.52 23.12
N ILE A 688 2.47 -20.33 22.87
CA ILE A 688 2.74 -20.97 21.56
C ILE A 688 2.22 -22.42 21.54
N PRO A 689 1.50 -22.88 20.48
CA PRO A 689 1.11 -24.28 20.33
C PRO A 689 2.30 -25.23 20.09
N ILE A 690 2.25 -26.43 20.68
CA ILE A 690 3.31 -27.45 20.55
C ILE A 690 2.79 -28.67 19.78
N ASP A 691 3.49 -29.10 18.72
CA ASP A 691 3.28 -30.42 18.09
C ASP A 691 3.53 -31.52 19.14
N LYS A 692 2.47 -32.24 19.49
CA LYS A 692 2.45 -33.19 20.61
C LYS A 692 2.56 -34.63 20.14
N ASN A 693 2.39 -34.88 18.85
CA ASN A 693 2.39 -36.22 18.27
C ASN A 693 3.69 -36.52 17.48
N GLY A 694 4.38 -35.48 17.01
CA GLY A 694 5.66 -35.53 16.30
C GLY A 694 5.54 -35.80 14.81
N ASP A 695 4.43 -35.39 14.17
CA ASP A 695 4.21 -35.53 12.72
C ASP A 695 4.69 -34.31 11.90
N GLY A 696 5.01 -33.19 12.55
CA GLY A 696 5.49 -31.97 11.91
C GLY A 696 4.38 -31.09 11.32
N VAL A 697 3.12 -31.30 11.67
CA VAL A 697 1.97 -30.53 11.18
C VAL A 697 1.05 -30.14 12.34
N ILE A 698 1.15 -28.89 12.82
CA ILE A 698 0.26 -28.35 13.86
C ILE A 698 -1.21 -28.53 13.46
N ASN A 699 -1.94 -29.41 14.17
CA ASN A 699 -3.33 -29.71 13.86
C ASN A 699 -4.16 -30.02 15.12
N ASN A 700 -5.46 -30.31 14.91
CA ASN A 700 -6.43 -30.53 15.98
C ASN A 700 -6.10 -31.71 16.92
N GLN A 701 -5.11 -32.55 16.57
CA GLN A 701 -4.65 -33.69 17.39
C GLN A 701 -3.53 -33.31 18.39
N ASP A 702 -2.92 -32.13 18.23
CA ASP A 702 -1.82 -31.68 19.09
C ASP A 702 -2.30 -30.94 20.34
N ASN A 703 -3.55 -30.50 20.33
CA ASN A 703 -4.12 -29.69 21.39
C ASN A 703 -4.30 -30.51 22.69
N VAL A 704 -3.47 -30.21 23.70
CA VAL A 704 -3.40 -30.98 24.96
C VAL A 704 -4.53 -30.63 25.93
N PHE A 705 -5.13 -29.46 25.76
CA PHE A 705 -6.21 -28.95 26.58
C PHE A 705 -7.42 -28.70 25.68
N GLY A 706 -8.49 -29.47 25.89
CA GLY A 706 -9.81 -29.04 25.43
C GLY A 706 -10.19 -27.74 26.13
N GLN A 707 -11.19 -27.01 25.61
CA GLN A 707 -11.61 -25.70 26.11
C GLN A 707 -11.90 -25.69 27.62
N ASP A 708 -10.89 -25.28 28.40
CA ASP A 708 -10.95 -25.02 29.84
C ASP A 708 -10.41 -23.60 30.09
N GLN A 709 -11.04 -22.86 31.00
CA GLN A 709 -10.67 -21.47 31.29
C GLN A 709 -9.51 -21.42 32.30
N LEU A 710 -8.42 -20.75 31.92
CA LEU A 710 -7.38 -20.27 32.82
C LEU A 710 -7.73 -18.83 33.21
N GLU A 711 -8.07 -18.60 34.48
CA GLU A 711 -8.29 -17.25 35.00
C GLU A 711 -7.09 -16.85 35.86
N ILE A 712 -6.47 -15.72 35.51
CA ILE A 712 -5.44 -15.06 36.32
C ILE A 712 -6.02 -13.71 36.74
N SER A 713 -5.96 -13.40 38.03
CA SER A 713 -6.35 -12.09 38.57
C SER A 713 -5.27 -11.55 39.51
N SER A 714 -4.85 -10.32 39.30
CA SER A 714 -3.94 -9.55 40.16
C SER A 714 -4.73 -8.71 41.18
N ASP A 715 -4.19 -8.59 42.40
CA ASP A 715 -4.71 -7.71 43.45
C ASP A 715 -3.57 -7.41 44.44
N ASN A 716 -2.98 -6.20 44.43
CA ASN A 716 -1.85 -5.78 45.29
C ASN A 716 -0.66 -6.77 45.35
N ASN A 717 0.10 -6.90 44.25
CA ASN A 717 1.30 -7.75 44.13
C ASN A 717 1.07 -9.23 44.48
N LEU A 718 -0.12 -9.73 44.18
CA LEU A 718 -0.54 -11.10 44.43
C LEU A 718 -1.33 -11.66 43.24
N TYR A 719 -0.63 -12.35 42.33
CA TYR A 719 -1.25 -13.02 41.19
C TYR A 719 -1.95 -14.30 41.65
N THR A 720 -3.27 -14.38 41.48
CA THR A 720 -4.07 -15.57 41.78
C THR A 720 -4.38 -16.32 40.49
N VAL A 721 -3.87 -17.55 40.39
CA VAL A 721 -4.07 -18.44 39.24
C VAL A 721 -5.16 -19.45 39.61
N THR A 722 -6.22 -19.52 38.81
CA THR A 722 -7.32 -20.48 38.93
C THR A 722 -7.39 -21.36 37.69
N ILE A 723 -7.40 -22.68 37.91
CA ILE A 723 -7.58 -23.69 36.85
C ILE A 723 -8.89 -24.42 37.10
N THR A 724 -9.84 -24.31 36.17
CA THR A 724 -11.17 -24.92 36.26
C THR A 724 -11.35 -25.96 35.16
N ALA A 725 -11.75 -27.19 35.53
CA ALA A 725 -11.99 -28.28 34.58
C ALA A 725 -13.46 -28.30 34.12
N THR A 726 -13.70 -28.24 32.80
CA THR A 726 -15.02 -27.98 32.22
C THR A 726 -15.68 -29.17 31.50
N ASP A 727 -15.10 -30.39 31.55
CA ASP A 727 -15.90 -31.62 31.44
C ASP A 727 -15.34 -32.81 32.26
N THR A 728 -16.26 -33.64 32.72
CA THR A 728 -16.12 -34.67 33.75
C THR A 728 -15.44 -35.98 33.33
N ALA A 729 -14.68 -36.01 32.22
CA ALA A 729 -14.23 -37.28 31.61
C ALA A 729 -12.74 -37.63 31.75
N ASN A 730 -11.78 -36.72 31.54
CA ASN A 730 -10.33 -37.03 31.65
C ASN A 730 -9.47 -35.76 31.83
N ALA A 731 -8.80 -35.57 32.98
CA ALA A 731 -7.75 -34.55 33.15
C ALA A 731 -6.63 -35.01 34.10
N THR A 732 -5.37 -34.88 33.65
CA THR A 732 -4.13 -34.97 34.47
C THR A 732 -3.01 -34.21 33.74
N ALA A 733 -2.36 -33.24 34.39
CA ALA A 733 -1.40 -32.32 33.76
C ALA A 733 0.08 -32.79 33.78
N LYS A 734 0.84 -32.36 32.75
CA LYS A 734 2.33 -32.34 32.52
C LYS A 734 2.60 -31.18 31.55
N LEU A 735 3.59 -30.29 31.64
CA LEU A 735 4.99 -30.16 32.13
C LEU A 735 5.96 -31.16 31.54
N SER A 736 6.81 -30.65 30.66
CA SER A 736 8.23 -30.99 30.56
C SER A 736 8.90 -29.94 29.67
N ARG A 737 10.17 -29.69 29.91
CA ARG A 737 11.06 -28.88 29.06
C ARG A 737 11.31 -29.55 27.70
N GLN A 738 11.55 -28.74 26.68
CA GLN A 738 12.52 -29.01 25.63
C GLN A 738 13.25 -27.70 25.30
N ALA A 739 14.55 -27.77 25.00
CA ALA A 739 15.34 -26.62 24.57
C ALA A 739 15.60 -26.71 23.06
N ALA A 740 15.84 -25.58 22.41
CA ALA A 740 16.49 -25.54 21.11
C ALA A 740 17.97 -25.98 21.23
N ALA A 741 18.65 -26.15 20.09
CA ALA A 741 20.00 -26.72 20.07
C ALA A 741 21.11 -25.75 20.56
N ASP A 742 20.75 -24.48 20.74
CA ASP A 742 21.56 -23.34 21.18
C ASP A 742 21.45 -23.08 22.70
N GLY A 743 20.26 -23.26 23.29
CA GLY A 743 20.02 -23.21 24.74
C GLY A 743 18.85 -22.34 25.21
N THR A 744 18.21 -21.57 24.32
CA THR A 744 17.15 -20.62 24.67
C THR A 744 15.85 -21.33 25.10
N LEU A 745 15.04 -20.71 25.98
CA LEU A 745 13.88 -21.31 26.64
C LEU A 745 12.65 -20.40 26.66
N TYR A 746 11.46 -20.97 26.41
CA TYR A 746 10.16 -20.30 26.50
C TYR A 746 9.12 -21.20 27.23
N GLY A 747 8.47 -20.74 28.31
CA GLY A 747 7.17 -21.27 28.81
C GLY A 747 7.09 -22.21 30.06
N LEU A 748 5.85 -22.37 30.58
CA LEU A 748 5.43 -23.05 31.85
C LEU A 748 4.34 -24.16 31.66
N GLY A 749 3.98 -24.89 32.75
CA GLY A 749 2.70 -25.65 32.90
C GLY A 749 2.81 -27.08 33.51
N VAL A 750 2.17 -27.39 34.68
CA VAL A 750 2.46 -28.36 35.82
C VAL A 750 2.33 -29.92 35.62
N ARG A 751 2.95 -30.81 36.46
CA ARG A 751 3.21 -32.30 36.23
C ARG A 751 2.72 -33.39 37.25
N ALA A 752 2.59 -34.66 36.78
CA ALA A 752 2.43 -35.91 37.60
C ALA A 752 3.18 -37.20 37.08
N ALA A 753 3.51 -38.17 37.97
CA ALA A 753 4.34 -39.36 37.69
C ALA A 753 3.66 -40.76 37.85
N SER A 754 4.17 -41.77 37.10
CA SER A 754 3.96 -43.24 37.20
C SER A 754 2.73 -43.94 36.55
N GLN A 755 2.99 -44.65 35.43
CA GLN A 755 2.49 -45.99 34.94
C GLN A 755 1.02 -46.45 35.17
N THR A 756 0.31 -47.19 34.30
CA THR A 756 0.48 -47.77 32.93
C THR A 756 -0.90 -48.31 32.49
N GLY A 757 -1.30 -48.18 31.21
CA GLY A 757 -2.46 -48.90 30.64
C GLY A 757 -3.62 -48.01 30.11
N PRO A 758 -4.56 -48.56 29.31
CA PRO A 758 -5.49 -47.76 28.50
C PRO A 758 -6.78 -47.30 29.23
N THR A 759 -7.13 -46.04 29.00
CA THR A 759 -8.47 -45.38 29.06
C THR A 759 -9.40 -45.66 30.26
N ALA A 760 -9.52 -44.68 31.18
CA ALA A 760 -10.79 -44.14 31.73
C ALA A 760 -10.58 -43.22 32.95
N ASP A 761 -11.10 -41.99 32.90
CA ASP A 761 -11.89 -41.34 33.97
C ASP A 761 -11.36 -41.46 35.42
N ARG A 762 -10.31 -40.69 35.74
CA ARG A 762 -9.45 -40.94 36.91
C ARG A 762 -9.93 -40.27 38.21
N LYS A 763 -10.66 -41.03 39.03
CA LYS A 763 -10.97 -40.74 40.44
C LYS A 763 -9.70 -40.84 41.31
N ILE A 764 -9.44 -39.89 42.22
CA ILE A 764 -8.34 -39.99 43.20
C ILE A 764 -8.79 -40.88 44.36
N ASN A 765 -8.01 -41.91 44.69
CA ASN A 765 -8.45 -42.96 45.61
C ASN A 765 -7.97 -42.77 47.05
N GLU A 766 -8.69 -43.38 47.99
CA GLU A 766 -8.29 -43.43 49.40
C GLU A 766 -6.85 -43.97 49.54
N GLY A 767 -5.99 -43.19 50.19
CA GLY A 767 -4.58 -43.48 50.38
C GLY A 767 -3.65 -43.16 49.19
N GLU A 768 -4.17 -42.67 48.06
CA GLU A 768 -3.40 -42.24 46.89
C GLU A 768 -2.89 -40.79 47.07
N THR A 769 -1.60 -40.54 46.88
CA THR A 769 -1.02 -39.19 47.00
C THR A 769 -0.85 -38.55 45.63
N VAL A 770 -1.34 -37.32 45.47
CA VAL A 770 -1.10 -36.48 44.28
C VAL A 770 -0.28 -35.27 44.69
N SER A 771 0.87 -35.06 44.05
CA SER A 771 1.83 -34.01 44.39
C SER A 771 1.95 -32.96 43.28
N PHE A 772 2.17 -31.72 43.69
CA PHE A 772 2.28 -30.53 42.84
C PHE A 772 3.52 -29.71 43.27
N GLN A 773 4.09 -28.95 42.33
CA GLN A 773 5.24 -28.08 42.57
C GLN A 773 5.18 -26.88 41.60
N VAL A 774 5.55 -25.70 42.09
CA VAL A 774 5.61 -24.45 41.33
C VAL A 774 7.07 -23.94 41.33
N SER A 775 7.57 -23.51 40.18
CA SER A 775 8.98 -23.12 39.96
C SER A 775 9.14 -22.28 38.68
N ASP A 776 10.07 -21.34 38.70
CA ASP A 776 10.54 -20.52 37.57
C ASP A 776 11.89 -21.04 37.02
N ALA A 777 12.60 -20.22 36.24
CA ALA A 777 13.92 -20.52 35.68
C ALA A 777 15.05 -20.57 36.73
N SER A 778 14.94 -19.77 37.81
CA SER A 778 15.90 -19.67 38.91
C SER A 778 15.69 -20.74 40.00
N GLY A 779 14.44 -21.18 40.23
CA GLY A 779 14.13 -22.18 41.24
C GLY A 779 12.65 -22.28 41.65
N PRO A 780 12.35 -22.91 42.80
CA PRO A 780 10.99 -23.02 43.32
C PRO A 780 10.43 -21.68 43.83
N VAL A 781 9.28 -21.25 43.30
CA VAL A 781 8.65 -19.96 43.67
C VAL A 781 7.80 -20.10 44.94
N SER A 782 7.68 -19.01 45.71
CA SER A 782 6.81 -18.97 46.90
C SER A 782 5.34 -18.87 46.50
N VAL A 783 4.49 -19.72 47.08
CA VAL A 783 3.03 -19.70 46.86
C VAL A 783 2.25 -19.51 48.16
N SER A 784 1.06 -18.94 48.05
CA SER A 784 0.12 -18.67 49.15
C SER A 784 -1.34 -18.94 48.71
N ASN A 785 -2.30 -18.76 49.63
CA ASN A 785 -3.75 -18.81 49.36
C ASN A 785 -4.28 -20.03 48.57
N PHE A 786 -3.71 -21.22 48.81
CA PHE A 786 -4.08 -22.45 48.13
C PHE A 786 -5.54 -22.91 48.44
N SER A 787 -6.30 -23.27 47.41
CA SER A 787 -7.65 -23.85 47.54
C SER A 787 -7.99 -24.81 46.39
N PHE A 788 -9.02 -25.66 46.59
CA PHE A 788 -9.53 -26.57 45.56
C PHE A 788 -11.01 -26.94 45.78
N VAL A 789 -11.66 -27.44 44.73
CA VAL A 789 -13.08 -27.83 44.70
C VAL A 789 -13.25 -29.29 44.28
N THR A 790 -14.29 -29.99 44.77
CA THR A 790 -14.53 -31.42 44.48
C THR A 790 -16.02 -31.75 44.23
N SER A 791 -16.28 -32.85 43.52
CA SER A 791 -17.57 -33.06 42.82
C SER A 791 -18.64 -33.96 43.49
N THR A 792 -18.47 -34.43 44.74
CA THR A 792 -19.43 -35.38 45.36
C THR A 792 -19.91 -34.98 46.76
N PRO A 793 -21.21 -35.15 47.11
CA PRO A 793 -21.71 -34.81 48.44
C PRO A 793 -21.36 -35.89 49.47
N PHE A 794 -20.74 -35.51 50.58
CA PHE A 794 -20.49 -36.41 51.71
C PHE A 794 -21.40 -36.09 52.91
N PRO A 795 -22.22 -37.06 53.39
CA PRO A 795 -22.91 -36.93 54.65
C PRO A 795 -22.09 -37.60 55.77
N MET A 796 -21.44 -36.80 56.64
CA MET A 796 -21.16 -37.05 58.07
C MET A 796 -20.23 -35.97 58.64
N ALA A 797 -20.26 -35.75 59.96
CA ALA A 797 -19.56 -34.66 60.62
C ALA A 797 -18.28 -35.10 61.37
N GLU A 798 -17.28 -34.21 61.39
CA GLU A 798 -16.18 -34.13 62.37
C GLU A 798 -15.06 -35.20 62.41
N THR A 799 -14.69 -35.81 61.29
CA THR A 799 -13.38 -36.52 61.17
C THR A 799 -12.60 -36.05 59.94
N ASP A 800 -11.27 -36.00 60.02
CA ASP A 800 -10.41 -35.51 58.93
C ASP A 800 -10.38 -36.49 57.74
N LEU A 801 -10.71 -36.02 56.54
CA LEU A 801 -10.99 -36.87 55.36
C LEU A 801 -9.87 -36.86 54.31
N ALA A 802 -8.96 -35.89 54.39
CA ALA A 802 -7.72 -35.89 53.62
C ALA A 802 -6.59 -35.26 54.44
N THR A 803 -5.35 -35.61 54.09
CA THR A 803 -4.15 -34.92 54.54
C THR A 803 -3.62 -34.07 53.39
N LEU A 804 -3.40 -32.78 53.65
CA LEU A 804 -2.64 -31.88 52.78
C LEU A 804 -1.25 -31.71 53.39
N SER A 805 -0.24 -32.25 52.74
CA SER A 805 1.16 -32.08 53.11
C SER A 805 1.72 -30.88 52.34
N ILE A 806 2.31 -29.90 53.01
CA ILE A 806 3.05 -28.80 52.37
C ILE A 806 4.50 -28.86 52.85
N GLY A 807 5.42 -29.17 51.95
CA GLY A 807 6.80 -29.55 52.29
C GLY A 807 6.82 -30.77 53.21
N VAL A 808 7.13 -30.56 54.49
CA VAL A 808 7.23 -31.61 55.53
C VAL A 808 6.15 -31.51 56.62
N VAL A 809 5.13 -30.65 56.44
CA VAL A 809 4.07 -30.42 57.43
C VAL A 809 2.73 -30.94 56.92
N ASP A 810 2.11 -31.84 57.69
CA ASP A 810 0.82 -32.45 57.38
C ASP A 810 -0.35 -31.71 58.07
N TYR A 811 -1.36 -31.32 57.29
CA TYR A 811 -2.58 -30.67 57.77
C TYR A 811 -3.81 -31.55 57.51
N GLY A 812 -4.68 -31.68 58.52
CA GLY A 812 -5.96 -32.40 58.41
C GLY A 812 -7.04 -31.54 57.75
N VAL A 813 -7.70 -32.08 56.72
CA VAL A 813 -8.71 -31.38 55.93
C VAL A 813 -10.11 -31.97 56.21
N LYS A 814 -11.05 -31.11 56.61
CA LYS A 814 -12.46 -31.48 56.90
C LYS A 814 -13.35 -31.19 55.69
N GLY A 815 -14.24 -32.13 55.35
CA GLY A 815 -15.12 -32.02 54.19
C GLY A 815 -16.35 -31.13 54.42
N GLY A 816 -16.77 -30.42 53.36
CA GLY A 816 -18.07 -29.75 53.25
C GLY A 816 -19.03 -30.48 52.28
N PRO A 817 -20.29 -30.02 52.15
CA PRO A 817 -21.22 -30.55 51.15
C PRO A 817 -20.74 -30.28 49.70
N SER A 818 -21.29 -31.03 48.73
CA SER A 818 -20.90 -30.96 47.31
C SER A 818 -20.84 -29.53 46.77
N GLY A 819 -19.75 -29.19 46.07
CA GLY A 819 -19.54 -27.83 45.53
C GLY A 819 -19.06 -26.78 46.54
N SER A 820 -18.75 -27.16 47.79
CA SER A 820 -18.09 -26.25 48.74
C SER A 820 -16.60 -26.11 48.40
N VAL A 821 -16.10 -24.88 48.36
CA VAL A 821 -14.65 -24.60 48.37
C VAL A 821 -14.08 -25.10 49.69
N ILE A 822 -13.05 -25.95 49.63
CA ILE A 822 -12.32 -26.41 50.82
C ILE A 822 -11.06 -25.55 50.93
N SER A 823 -11.17 -24.43 51.65
CA SER A 823 -10.07 -23.49 51.87
C SER A 823 -9.33 -23.75 53.18
N GLY A 824 -8.00 -23.61 53.14
CA GLY A 824 -7.12 -23.73 54.31
C GLY A 824 -7.05 -22.46 55.15
N SER A 825 -8.18 -21.82 55.48
CA SER A 825 -8.21 -20.59 56.32
C SER A 825 -8.14 -20.92 57.81
N GLY A 826 -6.99 -21.45 58.22
CA GLY A 826 -6.67 -21.75 59.62
C GLY A 826 -6.43 -20.50 60.47
N ASN A 827 -7.50 -19.83 60.90
CA ASN A 827 -7.46 -18.87 62.00
C ASN A 827 -7.10 -19.60 63.32
N VAL A 828 -5.81 -19.82 63.55
CA VAL A 828 -5.30 -20.05 64.91
C VAL A 828 -5.27 -18.69 65.59
N ALA A 829 -6.04 -18.57 66.67
CA ALA A 829 -6.09 -17.33 67.44
C ALA A 829 -4.75 -17.09 68.17
N ASP A 830 -4.42 -15.79 68.25
CA ASP A 830 -3.33 -15.20 69.05
C ASP A 830 -1.91 -15.23 68.44
N GLY A 831 -1.34 -14.03 68.22
CA GLY A 831 0.12 -13.86 68.24
C GLY A 831 0.94 -14.03 66.95
N GLY A 832 0.52 -13.44 65.82
CA GLY A 832 1.43 -12.89 64.80
C GLY A 832 2.57 -13.76 64.22
N THR A 833 2.28 -14.47 63.13
CA THR A 833 3.24 -14.68 62.03
C THR A 833 2.51 -14.56 60.70
N SER A 834 2.92 -13.62 59.85
CA SER A 834 2.69 -13.73 58.39
C SER A 834 3.29 -15.06 57.89
N TRP A 835 2.76 -15.63 56.81
CA TRP A 835 3.36 -16.81 56.17
C TRP A 835 4.75 -16.47 55.62
N SER A 836 5.79 -16.66 56.43
CA SER A 836 7.17 -16.44 56.01
C SER A 836 7.57 -17.52 55.02
N THR A 837 7.57 -17.17 53.73
CA THR A 837 8.35 -17.75 52.62
C THR A 837 8.96 -19.12 52.93
N VAL A 838 8.19 -20.18 52.71
CA VAL A 838 8.74 -21.54 52.67
C VAL A 838 9.33 -21.73 51.27
N SER A 839 10.64 -21.54 51.14
CA SER A 839 11.34 -21.80 49.88
C SER A 839 11.18 -23.28 49.50
N SER A 840 10.55 -23.55 48.35
CA SER A 840 10.11 -24.87 47.86
C SER A 840 8.80 -25.43 48.44
N PRO A 841 7.63 -24.82 48.15
CA PRO A 841 6.34 -25.43 48.43
C PRO A 841 6.01 -26.48 47.35
N SER A 842 6.54 -27.69 47.48
CA SER A 842 5.85 -28.86 46.93
C SER A 842 4.70 -29.23 47.88
N PHE A 843 3.49 -29.36 47.36
CA PHE A 843 2.31 -29.73 48.14
C PHE A 843 1.70 -31.02 47.63
N SER A 844 1.19 -31.84 48.54
CA SER A 844 0.67 -33.17 48.25
C SER A 844 -0.66 -33.40 48.93
N LEU A 845 -1.66 -33.80 48.14
CA LEU A 845 -3.00 -34.12 48.63
C LEU A 845 -3.16 -35.65 48.68
N ARG A 846 -3.57 -36.17 49.83
CA ARG A 846 -3.81 -37.60 50.04
C ARG A 846 -5.15 -37.83 50.75
N PRO A 847 -6.17 -38.45 50.12
CA PRO A 847 -7.41 -38.76 50.81
C PRO A 847 -7.15 -39.81 51.89
N THR A 848 -7.63 -39.58 53.11
CA THR A 848 -7.52 -40.51 54.24
C THR A 848 -8.80 -41.30 54.48
N LEU A 849 -9.93 -40.89 53.90
CA LEU A 849 -11.19 -41.62 53.92
C LEU A 849 -11.99 -41.33 52.63
N GLY A 850 -12.28 -42.36 51.83
CA GLY A 850 -13.02 -42.25 50.57
C GLY A 850 -12.20 -41.76 49.37
N SER A 851 -12.84 -41.79 48.19
CA SER A 851 -12.27 -41.37 46.90
C SER A 851 -13.12 -40.26 46.28
N PHE A 852 -12.52 -39.22 45.71
CA PHE A 852 -13.22 -38.05 45.12
C PHE A 852 -12.67 -37.66 43.73
N ARG A 853 -13.31 -36.67 43.09
CA ARG A 853 -12.88 -35.99 41.86
C ARG A 853 -12.59 -34.52 42.16
N MET A 854 -11.53 -33.97 41.59
CA MET A 854 -11.18 -32.55 41.68
C MET A 854 -11.85 -31.79 40.53
N LEU A 855 -12.34 -30.57 40.80
CA LEU A 855 -13.04 -29.72 39.82
C LEU A 855 -12.25 -28.45 39.48
N SER A 856 -11.58 -27.85 40.47
CA SER A 856 -10.67 -26.74 40.25
C SER A 856 -9.58 -26.72 41.33
N VAL A 857 -8.51 -25.99 41.04
CA VAL A 857 -7.41 -25.67 41.96
C VAL A 857 -6.99 -24.21 41.75
N SER A 858 -6.75 -23.49 42.84
CA SER A 858 -6.32 -22.09 42.81
C SER A 858 -5.21 -21.83 43.83
N PHE A 859 -4.27 -20.94 43.50
CA PHE A 859 -3.19 -20.50 44.38
C PHE A 859 -2.66 -19.13 43.97
N SER A 860 -1.94 -18.46 44.86
CA SER A 860 -1.37 -17.14 44.60
C SER A 860 0.16 -17.12 44.67
N ILE A 861 0.81 -16.32 43.83
CA ILE A 861 2.28 -16.10 43.79
C ILE A 861 2.59 -14.63 44.10
N ASN A 862 3.75 -14.38 44.73
CA ASN A 862 4.28 -13.03 44.99
C ASN A 862 5.70 -12.92 44.40
N THR A 863 5.94 -11.90 43.57
CA THR A 863 7.09 -11.80 42.65
C THR A 863 7.91 -10.53 42.88
N ASN A 864 8.50 -10.38 44.07
CA ASN A 864 9.58 -9.42 44.28
C ASN A 864 10.94 -10.11 44.00
N VAL A 865 11.37 -10.11 42.74
CA VAL A 865 12.72 -10.51 42.33
C VAL A 865 13.21 -9.47 41.32
N ALA A 866 14.34 -8.80 41.60
CA ALA A 866 15.00 -7.97 40.62
C ALA A 866 15.70 -8.88 39.60
N LEU A 867 15.53 -8.58 38.31
CA LEU A 867 16.18 -9.27 37.22
C LEU A 867 17.46 -8.52 36.81
N ASP A 868 18.36 -9.28 36.20
CA ASP A 868 19.69 -8.93 35.68
C ASP A 868 19.90 -9.95 34.55
N SER A 869 19.31 -9.66 33.40
CA SER A 869 18.98 -10.65 32.37
C SER A 869 20.19 -11.06 31.52
N ASP A 870 21.21 -10.22 31.42
CA ASP A 870 22.50 -10.54 30.76
C ASP A 870 23.70 -10.71 31.72
N SER A 871 23.53 -10.38 33.01
CA SER A 871 24.54 -10.50 34.08
C SER A 871 25.71 -9.51 34.01
N ASP A 872 25.50 -8.30 33.48
CA ASP A 872 26.54 -7.28 33.35
C ASP A 872 26.82 -6.46 34.64
N GLY A 873 25.84 -6.39 35.55
CA GLY A 873 25.90 -5.67 36.82
C GLY A 873 24.95 -4.47 36.97
N PHE A 874 24.23 -4.08 35.92
CA PHE A 874 22.99 -3.31 36.00
C PHE A 874 21.80 -4.27 36.29
N LEU A 875 20.59 -3.73 36.35
CA LEU A 875 19.35 -4.50 36.60
C LEU A 875 18.35 -4.05 35.54
N ASP A 876 17.56 -4.96 34.96
CA ASP A 876 16.74 -4.73 33.75
C ASP A 876 15.89 -3.43 33.72
N TYR A 877 15.59 -2.82 34.88
CA TYR A 877 14.80 -1.59 35.02
C TYR A 877 15.63 -0.29 35.13
N VAL A 878 16.96 -0.39 35.11
CA VAL A 878 17.96 0.70 35.12
C VAL A 878 19.11 0.36 34.18
N ASP A 879 18.80 -0.42 33.16
CA ASP A 879 19.71 -0.93 32.15
C ASP A 879 19.14 -0.54 30.78
N ASN A 880 19.87 0.27 30.00
CA ASN A 880 19.45 0.65 28.66
C ASN A 880 19.75 -0.42 27.59
N CYS A 881 20.45 -1.51 27.95
CA CYS A 881 20.54 -2.71 27.14
C CYS A 881 20.27 -4.00 27.94
N PRO A 882 19.04 -4.24 28.47
CA PRO A 882 18.72 -5.34 29.41
C PRO A 882 19.07 -6.79 28.98
N PHE A 883 19.46 -6.98 27.73
CA PHE A 883 19.80 -8.28 27.14
C PHE A 883 21.18 -8.29 26.45
N VAL A 884 21.95 -7.18 26.49
CA VAL A 884 23.22 -6.97 25.79
C VAL A 884 24.19 -6.20 26.70
N ALA A 885 25.00 -6.96 27.44
CA ALA A 885 25.88 -6.47 28.49
C ALA A 885 26.73 -5.23 28.11
N ASN A 886 26.35 -4.06 28.62
CA ASN A 886 27.03 -2.76 28.45
C ASN A 886 27.53 -2.19 29.81
N GLY A 887 27.78 -3.11 30.74
CA GLY A 887 28.25 -2.86 32.09
C GLY A 887 29.62 -2.18 32.15
N ALA A 888 30.10 -1.92 33.37
CA ALA A 888 31.19 -0.99 33.71
C ALA A 888 32.60 -1.20 33.10
N ASN A 889 32.77 -2.01 32.03
CA ASN A 889 33.99 -2.11 31.22
C ASN A 889 33.76 -1.92 29.70
N GLU A 890 32.52 -1.94 29.20
CA GLU A 890 32.17 -1.84 27.77
C GLU A 890 30.98 -0.86 27.63
N ASP A 891 31.19 0.28 26.97
CA ASP A 891 30.26 1.43 26.78
C ASP A 891 29.75 2.17 28.06
N ASN A 892 29.38 1.49 29.15
CA ASN A 892 28.86 2.09 30.39
C ASN A 892 27.54 2.88 30.20
N GLN A 893 26.51 2.23 29.66
CA GLN A 893 25.16 2.80 29.51
C GLN A 893 25.20 4.14 28.73
N SER A 894 25.94 4.14 27.63
CA SER A 894 25.92 5.23 26.66
C SER A 894 24.64 5.14 25.83
N ASP A 895 24.18 6.31 25.40
CA ASP A 895 22.85 6.62 24.88
C ASP A 895 23.05 7.98 24.17
N ILE A 896 23.42 7.93 22.89
CA ILE A 896 23.90 9.11 22.13
C ILE A 896 22.73 10.02 21.71
N ASP A 897 21.58 9.47 21.33
CA ASP A 897 20.41 10.22 20.88
C ASP A 897 19.45 10.60 22.02
N GLY A 898 19.42 9.82 23.11
CA GLY A 898 18.62 10.05 24.31
C GLY A 898 17.31 9.26 24.37
N ASP A 899 17.12 8.21 23.57
CA ASP A 899 15.87 7.43 23.52
C ASP A 899 15.69 6.43 24.70
N GLN A 900 16.79 6.15 25.43
CA GLN A 900 16.92 5.19 26.55
C GLN A 900 17.15 3.72 26.14
N ILE A 901 17.43 3.45 24.87
CA ILE A 901 18.17 2.28 24.39
C ILE A 901 19.68 2.62 24.50
N GLY A 902 20.55 1.62 24.57
CA GLY A 902 22.00 1.85 24.65
C GLY A 902 22.71 1.63 23.32
N ASP A 903 23.77 2.41 23.06
CA ASP A 903 24.57 2.39 21.81
C ASP A 903 24.98 0.97 21.34
N LEU A 904 25.15 0.03 22.28
CA LEU A 904 25.50 -1.38 22.06
C LEU A 904 24.35 -2.30 21.60
N CYS A 905 23.10 -1.93 21.88
CA CYS A 905 21.90 -2.66 21.46
C CYS A 905 21.02 -1.88 20.47
N ASP A 906 21.31 -0.60 20.27
CA ASP A 906 20.67 0.26 19.28
C ASP A 906 21.15 -0.04 17.83
N ILE A 907 20.23 0.10 16.89
CA ILE A 907 20.43 -0.06 15.45
C ILE A 907 20.65 1.27 14.72
N ASP A 908 20.31 2.42 15.31
CA ASP A 908 20.39 3.79 14.73
C ASP A 908 20.78 4.80 15.84
N ARG A 909 22.00 4.65 16.38
CA ARG A 909 22.31 5.11 17.75
C ARG A 909 22.40 6.62 17.95
N ASP A 910 22.39 7.41 16.87
CA ASP A 910 22.41 8.87 16.95
C ASP A 910 21.07 9.51 16.53
N GLY A 911 20.07 8.69 16.19
CA GLY A 911 18.67 9.07 15.99
C GLY A 911 18.42 9.86 14.70
N ASP A 912 19.22 9.63 13.65
CA ASP A 912 19.16 10.39 12.40
C ASP A 912 18.31 9.75 11.30
N GLY A 913 17.97 8.46 11.46
CA GLY A 913 17.12 7.68 10.56
C GLY A 913 17.90 6.78 9.60
N VAL A 914 19.20 6.55 9.83
CA VAL A 914 20.05 5.66 9.02
C VAL A 914 20.81 4.67 9.90
N ASN A 915 20.36 3.42 9.89
CA ASN A 915 20.96 2.36 10.71
C ASN A 915 22.49 2.29 10.64
N ASN A 916 23.12 2.01 11.79
CA ASN A 916 24.56 1.91 12.05
C ASN A 916 25.40 1.11 11.02
N ASP A 917 24.81 0.13 10.33
CA ASP A 917 25.45 -0.70 9.29
C ASP A 917 25.42 -0.08 7.87
N SER A 918 24.60 0.96 7.67
CA SER A 918 24.39 1.67 6.40
C SER A 918 24.84 3.14 6.44
N ASP A 919 25.07 3.68 7.64
CA ASP A 919 25.65 5.00 7.86
C ASP A 919 27.19 4.97 7.83
N ALA A 920 27.78 6.04 7.30
CA ALA A 920 29.21 6.33 7.34
C ALA A 920 29.67 6.96 8.67
N PHE A 921 28.80 7.65 9.42
CA PHE A 921 29.15 8.32 10.68
C PHE A 921 28.17 8.02 11.84
N PRO A 922 27.99 6.75 12.25
CA PRO A 922 26.93 6.28 13.17
C PRO A 922 27.14 6.65 14.66
N ASP A 923 27.73 7.81 14.90
CA ASP A 923 27.87 8.49 16.19
C ASP A 923 27.65 10.03 16.02
N ASN A 924 27.06 10.49 14.89
CA ASN A 924 26.90 11.89 14.48
C ASN A 924 25.74 12.13 13.49
N SER A 925 24.54 12.37 14.04
CA SER A 925 23.26 12.63 13.35
C SER A 925 23.13 13.93 12.51
N ALA A 926 24.26 14.42 12.01
CA ALA A 926 24.34 15.48 11.00
C ALA A 926 24.97 14.98 9.68
N GLU A 927 25.51 13.76 9.63
CA GLU A 927 26.29 13.23 8.50
C GLU A 927 25.97 11.76 8.23
N THR A 928 25.25 11.45 7.13
CA THR A 928 24.90 10.05 6.78
C THR A 928 25.78 9.43 5.69
N LEU A 929 26.61 10.24 5.03
CA LEU A 929 27.29 9.89 3.78
C LEU A 929 28.70 10.48 3.73
N ASP A 930 29.65 9.66 3.29
CA ASP A 930 31.01 10.04 2.87
C ASP A 930 31.14 9.65 1.38
N THR A 931 30.73 10.55 0.48
CA THR A 931 30.56 10.22 -0.94
C THR A 931 31.88 9.89 -1.65
N ASP A 932 33.03 10.41 -1.20
CA ASP A 932 34.33 10.18 -1.83
C ASP A 932 35.37 9.42 -0.97
N ASN A 933 35.01 9.10 0.27
CA ASN A 933 35.72 8.26 1.23
C ASN A 933 36.98 8.91 1.81
N ASP A 934 36.90 10.19 2.20
CA ASP A 934 37.99 10.97 2.80
C ASP A 934 37.94 11.12 4.32
N THR A 935 36.87 10.63 4.97
CA THR A 935 36.55 10.72 6.41
C THR A 935 35.88 12.01 6.91
N TYR A 936 35.44 12.91 6.03
CA TYR A 936 34.46 13.95 6.34
C TYR A 936 33.11 13.64 5.68
N GLY A 937 32.01 14.00 6.35
CA GLY A 937 30.66 13.78 5.83
C GLY A 937 30.25 14.86 4.84
N ASP A 938 29.39 14.51 3.89
CA ASP A 938 28.96 15.37 2.77
C ASP A 938 28.42 16.77 3.19
N ASN A 939 27.94 16.96 4.44
CA ASN A 939 27.47 18.27 4.92
C ASN A 939 28.57 19.11 5.62
N ALA A 940 29.67 18.48 6.06
CA ALA A 940 30.82 19.13 6.69
C ALA A 940 32.04 19.26 5.76
N ASP A 941 32.10 18.46 4.71
CA ASP A 941 33.15 18.45 3.72
C ASP A 941 33.06 19.68 2.79
N ASN A 942 34.17 20.40 2.62
CA ASN A 942 34.29 21.50 1.65
C ASN A 942 34.63 21.05 0.22
N CYS A 943 34.87 19.76 -0.04
CA CYS A 943 34.86 19.15 -1.37
C CYS A 943 34.16 17.77 -1.43
N PRO A 944 32.82 17.64 -1.23
CA PRO A 944 32.04 16.37 -1.09
C PRO A 944 32.13 15.32 -2.22
N PHE A 945 32.95 15.56 -3.25
CA PHE A 945 33.17 14.67 -4.39
C PHE A 945 34.66 14.57 -4.81
N ILE A 946 35.58 15.25 -4.10
CA ILE A 946 37.03 15.29 -4.37
C ILE A 946 37.86 15.27 -3.06
N SER A 947 37.99 14.06 -2.49
CA SER A 947 38.77 13.67 -1.33
C SER A 947 39.93 14.60 -0.96
N ASN A 948 39.77 15.31 0.15
CA ASN A 948 40.66 16.36 0.64
C ASN A 948 40.72 16.40 2.17
N ALA A 949 41.07 15.29 2.82
CA ALA A 949 41.02 15.09 4.28
C ALA A 949 41.86 16.08 5.16
N ASP A 950 42.52 17.08 4.56
CA ASP A 950 43.07 18.24 5.28
C ASP A 950 42.08 19.43 5.39
N GLN A 951 40.93 19.35 4.72
CA GLN A 951 39.84 20.34 4.63
C GLN A 951 40.35 21.75 4.36
N ALA A 952 41.45 21.84 3.58
CA ALA A 952 42.14 23.09 3.37
C ALA A 952 41.34 24.01 2.45
N ASP A 953 40.91 25.14 2.99
CA ASP A 953 40.24 26.26 2.32
C ASP A 953 41.04 27.52 2.72
N ILE A 954 41.74 28.12 1.74
CA ILE A 954 42.69 29.22 2.01
C ILE A 954 42.07 30.61 1.83
N ASP A 955 41.03 30.77 1.02
CA ASP A 955 40.35 32.05 0.78
C ASP A 955 39.08 32.26 1.65
N GLN A 956 38.55 31.18 2.23
CA GLN A 956 37.39 31.07 3.13
C GLN A 956 36.02 31.27 2.45
N ASP A 957 35.86 30.84 1.19
CA ASP A 957 34.58 30.83 0.50
C ASP A 957 33.73 29.56 0.74
N SER A 958 34.30 28.54 1.39
CA SER A 958 33.74 27.19 1.68
C SER A 958 33.81 26.17 0.54
N GLU A 959 34.50 26.45 -0.57
CA GLU A 959 34.97 25.45 -1.54
C GLU A 959 36.43 25.10 -1.21
N GLY A 960 36.75 23.82 -1.00
CA GLY A 960 38.10 23.41 -0.61
C GLY A 960 39.12 23.54 -1.75
N ASN A 961 40.40 23.76 -1.41
CA ASN A 961 41.52 23.94 -2.36
C ASN A 961 41.66 22.83 -3.42
N SER A 962 41.12 21.63 -3.14
CA SER A 962 41.15 20.47 -4.03
C SER A 962 40.08 20.50 -5.12
N CYS A 963 38.96 21.18 -4.88
CA CYS A 963 37.85 21.33 -5.81
C CYS A 963 37.76 22.74 -6.41
N ASP A 964 38.22 23.77 -5.70
CA ASP A 964 38.24 25.15 -6.19
C ASP A 964 39.17 25.33 -7.41
N ALA A 965 38.68 26.11 -8.37
CA ALA A 965 39.38 26.53 -9.57
C ALA A 965 40.26 27.77 -9.39
N ASP A 966 40.10 28.56 -8.33
CA ASP A 966 40.75 29.85 -8.03
C ASP A 966 41.14 29.93 -6.53
N ALA A 967 41.83 28.89 -6.02
CA ALA A 967 41.87 28.51 -4.60
C ALA A 967 42.28 29.60 -3.59
N ASP A 968 42.99 30.65 -4.01
CA ASP A 968 43.38 31.76 -3.12
C ASP A 968 42.59 33.07 -3.32
N GLY A 969 41.59 33.07 -4.21
CA GLY A 969 40.67 34.16 -4.45
C GLY A 969 41.29 35.41 -5.09
N ASP A 970 42.49 35.33 -5.69
CA ASP A 970 43.15 36.47 -6.37
C ASP A 970 42.47 36.86 -7.71
N GLY A 971 41.69 35.95 -8.31
CA GLY A 971 41.00 36.13 -9.59
C GLY A 971 41.75 35.53 -10.80
N ILE A 972 42.75 34.68 -10.58
CA ILE A 972 43.57 34.01 -11.59
C ILE A 972 43.57 32.50 -11.33
N LEU A 973 42.63 31.80 -12.00
CA LEU A 973 42.48 30.34 -11.92
C LEU A 973 43.80 29.56 -11.78
N ASN A 974 43.80 28.56 -10.89
CA ASN A 974 44.90 27.61 -10.59
C ASN A 974 45.62 27.08 -11.84
N THR A 975 44.88 26.87 -12.93
CA THR A 975 45.41 26.39 -14.23
C THR A 975 46.25 27.43 -15.01
N ILE A 976 45.98 28.72 -14.83
CA ILE A 976 46.75 29.84 -15.41
C ILE A 976 48.02 30.05 -14.59
N GLU A 977 47.93 29.95 -13.27
CA GLU A 977 49.02 30.10 -12.31
C GLU A 977 50.15 29.08 -12.54
N LEU A 978 49.77 27.80 -12.60
CA LEU A 978 50.65 26.69 -12.97
C LEU A 978 51.29 26.89 -14.36
N ALA A 979 50.63 27.61 -15.27
CA ALA A 979 51.15 27.92 -16.60
C ALA A 979 52.11 29.13 -16.63
N ILE A 980 52.14 29.98 -15.60
CA ILE A 980 53.05 31.12 -15.45
C ILE A 980 54.10 30.94 -14.35
N ASN A 981 54.12 29.78 -13.67
CA ASN A 981 55.00 29.46 -12.54
C ASN A 981 54.75 30.35 -11.28
N SER A 982 53.51 30.79 -11.05
CA SER A 982 53.05 31.28 -9.73
C SER A 982 52.53 30.11 -8.87
N ASN A 983 52.07 30.41 -7.66
CA ASN A 983 51.62 29.42 -6.67
C ASN A 983 50.11 29.51 -6.44
N PRO A 984 49.30 28.49 -6.83
CA PRO A 984 47.83 28.41 -6.66
C PRO A 984 47.25 28.51 -5.24
N LEU A 985 48.04 28.97 -4.26
CA LEU A 985 47.73 29.06 -2.84
C LEU A 985 48.48 30.27 -2.23
N ASP A 986 48.74 31.34 -2.99
CA ASP A 986 49.36 32.60 -2.57
C ASP A 986 48.91 33.77 -3.46
N ALA A 987 47.77 34.37 -3.09
CA ALA A 987 47.12 35.51 -3.74
C ALA A 987 47.97 36.81 -3.82
N SER A 988 49.25 36.74 -3.49
CA SER A 988 50.22 37.82 -3.68
C SER A 988 51.15 37.63 -4.88
N ASP A 989 51.20 36.45 -5.51
CA ASP A 989 52.18 36.14 -6.57
C ASP A 989 51.60 35.98 -7.99
N GLY A 990 50.35 35.52 -8.15
CA GLY A 990 49.64 35.41 -9.44
C GLY A 990 49.58 36.71 -10.23
N ALA A 991 48.98 37.77 -9.66
CA ALA A 991 48.91 39.09 -10.30
C ALA A 991 50.29 39.67 -10.67
N GLN A 992 51.33 39.41 -9.87
CA GLN A 992 52.69 39.91 -10.12
C GLN A 992 53.42 39.07 -11.19
N ALA A 993 53.19 37.75 -11.26
CA ALA A 993 53.69 36.87 -12.31
C ALA A 993 53.05 37.19 -13.67
N ALA A 994 51.73 37.37 -13.71
CA ALA A 994 50.99 37.77 -14.91
C ALA A 994 51.47 39.13 -15.45
N GLN A 995 51.67 40.12 -14.57
CA GLN A 995 52.22 41.42 -14.96
C GLN A 995 53.67 41.31 -15.47
N ASN A 996 54.52 40.48 -14.86
CA ASN A 996 55.89 40.24 -15.33
C ASN A 996 55.93 39.58 -16.72
N LEU A 997 54.97 38.70 -17.04
CA LEU A 997 54.85 38.08 -18.36
C LEU A 997 54.39 39.09 -19.43
N LEU A 998 53.45 39.98 -19.08
CA LEU A 998 52.98 41.08 -19.95
C LEU A 998 54.07 42.13 -20.19
N ASP A 999 54.82 42.51 -19.15
CA ASP A 999 55.96 43.43 -19.26
C ASP A 999 57.13 42.80 -20.03
N GLY A 1000 57.31 41.47 -19.92
CA GLY A 1000 58.25 40.69 -20.74
C GLY A 1000 57.87 40.65 -22.23
N LEU A 1001 56.59 40.72 -22.57
CA LEU A 1001 56.10 40.88 -23.95
C LEU A 1001 56.25 42.33 -24.48
N ALA A 1002 56.46 43.31 -23.60
CA ALA A 1002 56.71 44.71 -23.94
C ALA A 1002 58.22 45.05 -24.07
N GLY A 1003 59.12 44.13 -23.69
CA GLY A 1003 60.58 44.28 -23.77
C GLY A 1003 61.26 43.38 -24.81
N ASP A 1004 62.28 43.88 -25.50
CA ASP A 1004 62.91 43.17 -26.63
C ASP A 1004 63.51 41.78 -26.28
N ALA A 1005 63.06 40.77 -27.03
CA ALA A 1005 63.76 39.55 -27.43
C ALA A 1005 64.18 38.52 -26.34
N VAL A 1006 63.27 37.58 -26.04
CA VAL A 1006 63.61 36.23 -25.54
C VAL A 1006 62.92 35.15 -26.38
N THR A 1007 63.67 34.12 -26.79
CA THR A 1007 63.14 32.94 -27.51
C THR A 1007 62.63 31.87 -26.54
N VAL A 1008 61.35 31.53 -26.61
CA VAL A 1008 60.70 30.45 -25.83
C VAL A 1008 60.48 29.21 -26.73
N PRO A 1009 60.65 27.97 -26.24
CA PRO A 1009 60.32 26.76 -27.00
C PRO A 1009 58.81 26.66 -27.29
N MET A 1010 58.43 26.10 -28.44
CA MET A 1010 57.03 25.95 -28.82
C MET A 1010 56.28 24.99 -27.89
N VAL A 1011 55.28 25.50 -27.17
CA VAL A 1011 54.15 24.74 -26.61
C VAL A 1011 52.88 25.17 -27.34
N GLY A 1012 51.92 24.25 -27.48
CA GLY A 1012 50.80 24.37 -28.41
C GLY A 1012 49.89 25.57 -28.19
N SER A 1013 49.44 26.17 -29.29
CA SER A 1013 48.52 27.30 -29.30
C SER A 1013 47.11 26.91 -28.83
N LEU A 1014 46.78 27.19 -27.57
CA LEU A 1014 45.38 27.36 -27.12
C LEU A 1014 45.22 28.35 -25.95
N GLY A 1015 46.14 28.37 -24.98
CA GLY A 1015 46.03 29.19 -23.76
C GLY A 1015 46.08 30.72 -23.93
N LEU A 1016 46.48 31.23 -25.10
CA LEU A 1016 46.63 32.68 -25.35
C LEU A 1016 45.35 33.39 -25.82
N ILE A 1017 44.25 32.67 -26.04
CA ILE A 1017 42.96 33.25 -26.46
C ILE A 1017 42.03 33.51 -25.28
N THR A 1018 42.13 32.72 -24.20
CA THR A 1018 41.28 32.86 -23.00
C THR A 1018 41.52 34.17 -22.26
N LEU A 1019 42.79 34.60 -22.15
CA LEU A 1019 43.19 35.86 -21.48
C LEU A 1019 42.61 37.13 -22.14
N ALA A 1020 42.13 37.04 -23.38
CA ALA A 1020 41.57 38.17 -24.11
C ALA A 1020 40.04 38.34 -23.94
N LEU A 1021 39.33 37.36 -23.38
CA LEU A 1021 37.86 37.41 -23.26
C LEU A 1021 37.34 37.68 -21.83
N SER A 1022 38.09 37.34 -20.77
CA SER A 1022 37.64 37.59 -19.39
C SER A 1022 37.47 39.08 -19.06
N MET A 1023 38.26 39.97 -19.67
CA MET A 1023 38.23 41.41 -19.39
C MET A 1023 37.02 42.20 -19.96
N PHE A 1024 36.09 41.55 -20.68
CA PHE A 1024 34.94 42.24 -21.30
C PHE A 1024 33.58 42.00 -20.61
N GLY A 1025 33.56 41.30 -19.47
CA GLY A 1025 32.34 40.74 -18.86
C GLY A 1025 31.47 41.67 -17.98
N LEU A 1026 32.00 42.72 -17.34
CA LEU A 1026 31.25 43.50 -16.34
C LEU A 1026 31.33 45.02 -16.54
N GLY A 1027 30.21 45.62 -16.94
CA GLY A 1027 30.11 47.05 -17.22
C GLY A 1027 28.71 47.66 -17.08
N VAL A 1028 28.48 48.30 -15.92
CA VAL A 1028 27.51 49.41 -15.70
C VAL A 1028 26.02 49.06 -15.57
N PHE A 1029 25.48 49.25 -14.35
CA PHE A 1029 24.50 50.33 -14.13
C PHE A 1029 24.49 50.86 -12.68
N SER A 1030 24.74 52.16 -12.50
CA SER A 1030 24.68 52.81 -11.19
C SER A 1030 23.26 53.21 -10.81
N ARG A 1031 22.91 53.19 -9.51
CA ARG A 1031 21.97 54.15 -8.94
C ARG A 1031 22.36 54.60 -7.53
N ARG A 1032 22.76 55.87 -7.42
CA ARG A 1032 22.80 56.60 -6.13
C ARG A 1032 21.41 56.63 -5.49
N LYS A 1033 21.34 56.53 -4.16
CA LYS A 1033 20.79 57.61 -3.32
C LYS A 1033 21.05 57.45 -1.81
N LYS A 1034 21.72 58.47 -1.28
CA LYS A 1034 21.97 58.81 0.14
C LYS A 1034 22.91 57.88 0.90
#